data_AF-W0T9U2-F1
#
_entry.id   AF-W0T9U2-F1
#
_cell.length_a   1.000
_cell.length_b   1.000
_cell.length_c   1.000
_cell.angle_alpha   90.00
_cell.angle_beta   90.00
_cell.angle_gamma   90.00
#
_symmetry.space_group_name_H-M   'P 1'
#
loop_
_entity.id
_entity.type
_entity.pdbx_description
1 polymer ?
#
loop_
_entity_poly.entity_id
_entity_poly.type
_entity_poly.pdbx_seq_one_letter_code
_entity_poly.pdbx_strand_id
1 'polypeptide(L)'
;MKLSSVLLFAVTASTGVSHAASLQARDMDMDMDMDMMRDETSEHNEVEHDSSPASTEVSHLEPVPHEPKHLHGQPILETHLTAAERLYWENYNTTTFFTTDKGNRSAFWAHVFTLVTASVFLYPICLALNNIESGWYIPVLSLYNVTILVSLLCLSIFDASFPESWYAHNIYRPMSYILLIVTLVHFVSAIIVKTSKWISLRGYDRELGFELNDLTDEGRFTPLQASEDGASSIHGKEETSRFGGPLGDKRASYDPRDSVGSPTTTLYDPHNPHDDLRASRYRNDSNSFELDGEDLAKNFDLEDRLLDGEGFQLKHQSKTSIKRDTYLAKLFSSPILQSIAVKFSAFFLFIFKCLNYPMMMYFFVYLSTGLAVGNLLGKEKRIFNLLAHWIKGGVFISLGVVSLARYCGFGAKRGFAWNKIVIFKNQVDSNSLWFKLVPRGGITMEFFESSLIAFYGCTNVFLEHLANPGGKWEAKDLQHVSIAFMYIGCGFCGILAEIKLSEWRYNHVLKHTNIEPGVIHSGYPGYSPNPFPAFTIFWTGILMSQHAQASATSTTIHVQWGSLLSYGSFFRIFTFILLMLVPNQNLDPSRPFTELITSFCMLCGGLVFMESTDQVVEAMEYRGFTPMFTFNLSVGFVAIFMALEMALFMWKDWLKARMDNR
;
A
#
# COMPACT_ATOMS: atom_id res chain seq x y z
N MET A 1 25.71 -21.50 9.96
CA MET A 1 25.11 -20.40 9.16
C MET A 1 23.65 -20.22 9.59
N LYS A 2 23.40 -19.51 10.71
CA LYS A 2 22.07 -19.33 11.33
C LYS A 2 21.85 -17.85 11.67
N LEU A 3 21.27 -17.05 10.76
CA LEU A 3 20.80 -15.68 11.08
C LEU A 3 19.79 -15.08 10.08
N SER A 4 19.21 -15.86 9.15
CA SER A 4 18.38 -15.34 8.05
C SER A 4 16.86 -15.45 8.27
N SER A 5 16.43 -16.01 9.41
CA SER A 5 15.07 -16.57 9.57
C SER A 5 13.94 -15.55 9.72
N VAL A 6 14.26 -14.26 9.88
CA VAL A 6 13.26 -13.21 10.18
C VAL A 6 12.60 -12.66 8.91
N LEU A 7 13.30 -12.58 7.78
CA LEU A 7 12.75 -11.99 6.55
C LEU A 7 11.83 -12.95 5.76
N LEU A 8 11.90 -14.25 6.05
CA LEU A 8 11.20 -15.28 5.28
C LEU A 8 9.70 -15.37 5.62
N PHE A 9 9.34 -15.00 6.85
CA PHE A 9 7.98 -15.13 7.42
C PHE A 9 6.89 -14.43 6.61
N ALA A 10 7.23 -13.37 5.86
CA ALA A 10 6.29 -12.63 5.02
C ALA A 10 5.88 -13.37 3.71
N VAL A 11 6.49 -14.51 3.40
CA VAL A 11 6.13 -15.35 2.24
C VAL A 11 6.03 -16.85 2.61
N THR A 12 6.57 -17.27 3.77
CA THR A 12 6.31 -18.60 4.33
C THR A 12 4.98 -18.72 5.08
N ALA A 13 4.10 -17.73 5.06
CA ALA A 13 2.69 -17.94 5.43
C ALA A 13 2.03 -19.01 4.52
N SER A 14 2.28 -18.97 3.21
CA SER A 14 1.76 -19.94 2.23
C SER A 14 2.74 -21.06 1.84
N THR A 15 3.99 -21.04 2.34
CA THR A 15 5.02 -22.04 2.00
C THR A 15 5.75 -22.66 3.21
N GLY A 16 5.46 -22.22 4.44
CA GLY A 16 6.09 -22.74 5.67
C GLY A 16 5.75 -24.19 5.98
N VAL A 17 4.56 -24.65 5.54
CA VAL A 17 4.11 -26.05 5.52
C VAL A 17 5.15 -26.99 4.90
N SER A 18 5.91 -26.50 3.92
CA SER A 18 6.88 -27.29 3.15
C SER A 18 8.29 -27.35 3.76
N HIS A 19 8.61 -26.51 4.76
CA HIS A 19 9.97 -26.38 5.29
C HIS A 19 10.10 -26.69 6.80
N ALA A 20 9.00 -26.68 7.57
CA ALA A 20 9.02 -27.14 8.96
C ALA A 20 9.20 -28.67 9.08
N ALA A 21 8.60 -29.43 8.16
CA ALA A 21 8.50 -30.90 8.24
C ALA A 21 9.86 -31.64 8.25
N SER A 22 10.91 -31.09 7.63
CA SER A 22 12.23 -31.75 7.55
C SER A 22 13.00 -31.77 8.88
N LEU A 23 12.52 -31.06 9.90
CA LEU A 23 13.14 -31.00 11.24
C LEU A 23 12.34 -31.74 12.32
N GLN A 24 11.10 -32.15 12.04
CA GLN A 24 10.17 -32.68 13.05
C GLN A 24 9.88 -34.17 12.89
N ALA A 25 10.42 -34.83 11.86
CA ALA A 25 10.38 -36.29 11.68
C ALA A 25 11.36 -37.03 12.60
N ARG A 26 11.33 -36.74 13.90
CA ARG A 26 12.05 -37.46 14.97
C ARG A 26 11.23 -37.49 16.26
N ASP A 27 10.86 -38.71 16.62
CA ASP A 27 10.64 -39.22 17.98
C ASP A 27 9.68 -38.43 18.89
N MET A 28 8.39 -38.78 18.85
CA MET A 28 7.51 -38.85 20.04
C MET A 28 6.35 -39.83 19.78
N ASP A 29 6.56 -41.10 20.11
CA ASP A 29 5.45 -42.04 20.35
C ASP A 29 4.75 -41.66 21.66
N MET A 30 3.41 -41.60 21.66
CA MET A 30 2.57 -41.31 22.83
C MET A 30 1.25 -42.09 22.70
N ASP A 31 1.25 -43.36 23.12
CA ASP A 31 0.02 -44.15 23.25
C ASP A 31 -0.94 -43.50 24.28
N MET A 32 -2.23 -43.42 23.95
CA MET A 32 -3.31 -43.28 24.94
C MET A 32 -4.55 -44.05 24.51
N ASP A 33 -4.78 -45.19 25.15
CA ASP A 33 -6.05 -45.91 25.09
C ASP A 33 -7.19 -45.06 25.68
N MET A 34 -8.37 -45.12 25.07
CA MET A 34 -9.62 -44.64 25.65
C MET A 34 -10.78 -45.55 25.24
N ASP A 35 -11.17 -46.47 26.14
CA ASP A 35 -12.40 -47.24 26.02
C ASP A 35 -13.63 -46.33 25.98
N MET A 36 -14.53 -46.56 25.01
CA MET A 36 -15.90 -46.01 25.06
C MET A 36 -16.94 -47.09 24.74
N MET A 37 -17.79 -47.30 25.74
CA MET A 37 -18.96 -48.19 25.85
C MET A 37 -19.72 -48.50 24.55
N ARG A 38 -20.21 -49.75 24.46
CA ARG A 38 -21.34 -50.12 23.60
C ARG A 38 -22.59 -49.31 23.96
N ASP A 39 -23.48 -49.16 22.99
CA ASP A 39 -24.92 -49.13 23.25
C ASP A 39 -25.62 -50.12 22.30
N GLU A 40 -26.66 -50.81 22.78
CA GLU A 40 -27.27 -51.96 22.09
C GLU A 40 -28.76 -51.71 21.78
N THR A 41 -29.08 -51.44 20.49
CA THR A 41 -30.46 -51.54 19.99
C THR A 41 -30.50 -52.34 18.69
N SER A 42 -31.03 -53.56 18.78
CA SER A 42 -31.30 -54.44 17.64
C SER A 42 -32.61 -54.09 16.93
N GLU A 43 -32.65 -54.26 15.61
CA GLU A 43 -33.82 -54.86 14.98
C GLU A 43 -33.41 -55.68 13.74
N HIS A 44 -34.14 -56.75 13.46
CA HIS A 44 -33.75 -57.75 12.46
C HIS A 44 -34.20 -57.36 11.03
N ASN A 45 -33.40 -57.78 10.04
CA ASN A 45 -33.92 -58.38 8.81
C ASN A 45 -32.93 -59.43 8.28
N GLU A 46 -33.43 -60.35 7.46
CA GLU A 46 -32.85 -61.68 7.30
C GLU A 46 -31.78 -61.79 6.19
N VAL A 47 -30.93 -62.83 6.30
CA VAL A 47 -29.88 -63.13 5.31
C VAL A 47 -30.41 -64.17 4.33
N GLU A 48 -30.75 -63.75 3.11
CA GLU A 48 -30.86 -64.68 1.98
C GLU A 48 -29.47 -64.91 1.36
N HIS A 49 -29.02 -66.16 1.45
CA HIS A 49 -27.79 -66.63 0.83
C HIS A 49 -28.11 -67.14 -0.59
N ASP A 50 -27.99 -66.29 -1.61
CA ASP A 50 -27.89 -66.77 -3.01
C ASP A 50 -26.42 -66.94 -3.39
N SER A 51 -26.12 -68.04 -4.08
CA SER A 51 -24.76 -68.47 -4.42
C SER A 51 -24.67 -68.79 -5.92
N SER A 52 -24.26 -67.80 -6.71
CA SER A 52 -23.96 -67.97 -8.13
C SER A 52 -22.59 -67.33 -8.48
N PRO A 53 -21.79 -67.93 -9.39
CA PRO A 53 -20.36 -67.64 -9.47
C PRO A 53 -19.98 -66.47 -10.41
N ALA A 54 -19.05 -65.64 -9.92
CA ALA A 54 -18.00 -64.96 -10.69
C ALA A 54 -18.36 -64.41 -12.09
N SER A 55 -18.98 -63.24 -12.13
CA SER A 55 -18.69 -62.23 -13.16
C SER A 55 -17.82 -61.13 -12.53
N THR A 56 -16.49 -61.26 -12.62
CA THR A 56 -15.56 -60.24 -12.14
C THR A 56 -15.53 -59.04 -13.08
N GLU A 57 -16.61 -58.25 -13.08
CA GLU A 57 -16.50 -56.86 -13.52
C GLU A 57 -15.56 -56.16 -12.54
N VAL A 58 -14.36 -55.83 -13.01
CA VAL A 58 -13.44 -54.94 -12.30
C VAL A 58 -14.05 -53.54 -12.39
N SER A 59 -14.97 -53.23 -11.47
CA SER A 59 -15.53 -51.90 -11.30
C SER A 59 -14.38 -50.91 -11.19
N HIS A 60 -14.18 -50.09 -12.22
CA HIS A 60 -13.00 -49.27 -12.36
C HIS A 60 -13.01 -48.19 -11.28
N LEU A 61 -12.31 -48.45 -10.18
CA LEU A 61 -12.50 -47.76 -8.91
C LEU A 61 -11.85 -46.37 -9.00
N GLU A 62 -12.63 -45.37 -9.41
CA GLU A 62 -12.15 -44.01 -9.61
C GLU A 62 -11.68 -43.40 -8.27
N PRO A 63 -10.46 -42.84 -8.19
CA PRO A 63 -9.96 -42.26 -6.95
C PRO A 63 -10.59 -40.89 -6.69
N VAL A 64 -11.33 -40.78 -5.58
CA VAL A 64 -12.10 -39.58 -5.18
C VAL A 64 -11.46 -38.97 -3.93
N PRO A 65 -11.23 -37.64 -3.84
CA PRO A 65 -10.58 -37.04 -2.67
C PRO A 65 -11.47 -36.99 -1.41
N HIS A 66 -12.80 -36.95 -1.58
CA HIS A 66 -13.77 -36.82 -0.49
C HIS A 66 -15.04 -37.65 -0.76
N GLU A 67 -15.36 -38.56 0.15
CA GLU A 67 -16.67 -39.19 0.30
C GLU A 67 -17.24 -38.84 1.72
N PRO A 68 -17.95 -39.67 2.52
CA PRO A 68 -18.65 -39.17 3.70
C PRO A 68 -17.72 -38.64 4.82
N LYS A 69 -18.19 -37.60 5.52
CA LYS A 69 -17.40 -36.71 6.38
C LYS A 69 -16.54 -37.42 7.45
N HIS A 70 -15.22 -37.29 7.31
CA HIS A 70 -14.21 -37.71 8.29
C HIS A 70 -14.16 -36.84 9.55
N LEU A 71 -13.58 -37.39 10.62
CA LEU A 71 -13.19 -36.65 11.82
C LEU A 71 -11.97 -35.75 11.53
N HIS A 72 -11.95 -34.56 12.13
CA HIS A 72 -10.91 -33.56 11.89
C HIS A 72 -9.79 -33.59 12.94
N GLY A 73 -8.55 -33.34 12.51
CA GLY A 73 -7.39 -33.12 13.39
C GLY A 73 -6.32 -34.21 13.36
N GLN A 74 -6.52 -35.28 12.58
CA GLN A 74 -5.52 -36.29 12.25
C GLN A 74 -5.26 -36.27 10.73
N PRO A 75 -4.08 -36.70 10.25
CA PRO A 75 -3.82 -36.93 8.83
C PRO A 75 -4.86 -37.85 8.21
N ILE A 76 -5.36 -37.50 7.01
CA ILE A 76 -6.49 -38.21 6.38
C ILE A 76 -6.25 -39.72 6.13
N LEU A 77 -4.98 -40.15 5.98
CA LEU A 77 -4.63 -41.57 5.86
C LEU A 77 -4.83 -42.38 7.16
N GLU A 78 -4.91 -41.72 8.31
CA GLU A 78 -5.19 -42.33 9.62
C GLU A 78 -6.70 -42.43 9.91
N THR A 79 -7.56 -41.83 9.09
CA THR A 79 -9.02 -41.86 9.26
C THR A 79 -9.69 -43.02 8.50
N HIS A 80 -10.98 -43.25 8.75
CA HIS A 80 -11.75 -44.32 8.11
C HIS A 80 -12.18 -43.94 6.67
N LEU A 81 -11.22 -44.00 5.75
CA LEU A 81 -11.40 -43.75 4.32
C LEU A 81 -12.17 -44.87 3.60
N THR A 82 -12.90 -44.51 2.53
CA THR A 82 -13.36 -45.50 1.55
C THR A 82 -12.18 -46.04 0.70
N ALA A 83 -12.42 -47.10 -0.08
CA ALA A 83 -11.43 -47.63 -1.00
C ALA A 83 -11.03 -46.62 -2.11
N ALA A 84 -11.96 -45.75 -2.53
CA ALA A 84 -11.71 -44.69 -3.51
C ALA A 84 -10.84 -43.57 -2.92
N GLU A 85 -11.15 -43.15 -1.70
CA GLU A 85 -10.38 -42.14 -0.97
C GLU A 85 -8.98 -42.63 -0.63
N ARG A 86 -8.84 -43.86 -0.10
CA ARG A 86 -7.52 -44.42 0.22
C ARG A 86 -6.63 -44.49 -1.03
N LEU A 87 -7.17 -44.93 -2.16
CA LEU A 87 -6.45 -44.95 -3.43
C LEU A 87 -6.03 -43.54 -3.91
N TYR A 88 -6.83 -42.51 -3.64
CA TYR A 88 -6.46 -41.12 -3.90
C TYR A 88 -5.31 -40.65 -2.99
N TRP A 89 -5.46 -40.84 -1.68
CA TRP A 89 -4.55 -40.28 -0.68
C TRP A 89 -3.20 -40.99 -0.60
N GLU A 90 -3.14 -42.32 -0.84
CA GLU A 90 -1.88 -43.06 -0.94
C GLU A 90 -1.03 -42.62 -2.16
N ASN A 91 -1.66 -42.05 -3.19
CA ASN A 91 -0.99 -41.53 -4.39
C ASN A 91 -0.78 -39.99 -4.36
N TYR A 92 -1.07 -39.32 -3.24
CA TYR A 92 -1.04 -37.87 -3.14
C TYR A 92 0.39 -37.30 -3.13
N ASN A 93 0.78 -36.66 -4.25
CA ASN A 93 2.16 -36.22 -4.47
C ASN A 93 2.43 -34.77 -4.00
N THR A 94 3.26 -34.61 -2.96
CA THR A 94 3.66 -33.30 -2.41
C THR A 94 4.91 -32.66 -3.06
N THR A 95 5.35 -33.16 -4.22
CA THR A 95 6.56 -32.68 -4.90
C THR A 95 6.28 -31.43 -5.75
N THR A 96 7.01 -30.34 -5.49
CA THR A 96 6.84 -29.03 -6.14
C THR A 96 8.20 -28.38 -6.42
N PHE A 97 8.24 -27.26 -7.15
CA PHE A 97 9.50 -26.51 -7.35
C PHE A 97 10.07 -25.93 -6.04
N PHE A 98 9.27 -25.83 -4.97
CA PHE A 98 9.76 -25.50 -3.63
C PHE A 98 10.36 -26.70 -2.89
N THR A 99 9.73 -27.89 -2.95
CA THR A 99 10.17 -29.09 -2.21
C THR A 99 11.21 -29.94 -2.92
N THR A 100 11.39 -29.79 -4.23
CA THR A 100 12.39 -30.56 -5.00
C THR A 100 13.84 -30.21 -4.68
N ASP A 101 14.73 -31.16 -4.95
CA ASP A 101 16.19 -31.04 -5.03
C ASP A 101 16.71 -30.70 -6.45
N LYS A 102 15.88 -30.89 -7.49
CA LYS A 102 16.28 -30.76 -8.91
C LYS A 102 16.55 -29.31 -9.34
N GLY A 103 17.51 -29.16 -10.26
CA GLY A 103 17.93 -27.88 -10.84
C GLY A 103 18.74 -27.01 -9.87
N ASN A 104 19.12 -25.81 -10.32
CA ASN A 104 19.95 -24.89 -9.53
C ASN A 104 19.16 -24.23 -8.38
N ARG A 105 19.13 -24.90 -7.23
CA ARG A 105 18.38 -24.49 -6.04
C ARG A 105 18.83 -23.14 -5.46
N SER A 106 20.11 -22.76 -5.59
CA SER A 106 20.57 -21.45 -5.11
C SER A 106 20.11 -20.33 -6.04
N ALA A 107 20.06 -20.55 -7.36
CA ALA A 107 19.45 -19.62 -8.30
C ALA A 107 17.93 -19.46 -8.05
N PHE A 108 17.21 -20.56 -7.78
CA PHE A 108 15.79 -20.52 -7.41
C PHE A 108 15.53 -19.65 -6.17
N TRP A 109 16.23 -19.91 -5.05
CA TRP A 109 16.04 -19.12 -3.83
C TRP A 109 16.56 -17.68 -3.96
N ALA A 110 17.60 -17.43 -4.76
CA ALA A 110 18.05 -16.07 -5.07
C ALA A 110 16.98 -15.29 -5.87
N HIS A 111 16.32 -15.92 -6.84
CA HIS A 111 15.18 -15.33 -7.55
C HIS A 111 14.06 -14.96 -6.59
N VAL A 112 13.60 -15.90 -5.75
CA VAL A 112 12.53 -15.67 -4.76
C VAL A 112 12.89 -14.52 -3.82
N PHE A 113 14.07 -14.57 -3.18
CA PHE A 113 14.49 -13.53 -2.22
C PHE A 113 14.62 -12.14 -2.85
N THR A 114 15.22 -12.04 -4.03
CA THR A 114 15.37 -10.74 -4.73
C THR A 114 14.04 -10.21 -5.24
N LEU A 115 13.14 -11.08 -5.73
CA LEU A 115 11.81 -10.68 -6.17
C LEU A 115 10.98 -10.10 -5.02
N VAL A 116 10.93 -10.81 -3.89
CA VAL A 116 10.22 -10.38 -2.67
C VAL A 116 10.84 -9.09 -2.10
N THR A 117 12.17 -8.99 -2.09
CA THR A 117 12.86 -7.75 -1.66
C THR A 117 12.50 -6.57 -2.57
N ALA A 118 12.44 -6.78 -3.88
CA ALA A 118 12.10 -5.74 -4.84
C ALA A 118 10.63 -5.28 -4.73
N SER A 119 9.69 -6.21 -4.55
CA SER A 119 8.25 -5.94 -4.57
C SER A 119 7.67 -5.50 -3.21
N VAL A 120 8.11 -6.09 -2.10
CA VAL A 120 7.58 -5.80 -0.75
C VAL A 120 8.28 -4.61 -0.10
N PHE A 121 9.56 -4.36 -0.40
CA PHE A 121 10.34 -3.30 0.24
C PHE A 121 10.81 -2.21 -0.73
N LEU A 122 11.59 -2.55 -1.76
CA LEU A 122 12.22 -1.51 -2.60
C LEU A 122 11.21 -0.70 -3.42
N TYR A 123 10.21 -1.33 -4.04
CA TYR A 123 9.23 -0.61 -4.86
C TYR A 123 8.29 0.29 -4.02
N PRO A 124 7.71 -0.16 -2.89
CA PRO A 124 6.94 0.73 -2.01
C PRO A 124 7.78 1.91 -1.46
N ILE A 125 9.07 1.70 -1.16
CA ILE A 125 10.01 2.77 -0.84
C ILE A 125 10.18 3.75 -2.02
N CYS A 126 10.28 3.26 -3.26
CA CYS A 126 10.28 4.12 -4.45
C CYS A 126 8.99 4.95 -4.58
N LEU A 127 7.81 4.36 -4.28
CA LEU A 127 6.54 5.09 -4.30
C LEU A 127 6.51 6.19 -3.25
N ALA A 128 6.94 5.90 -2.02
CA ALA A 128 7.07 6.86 -0.94
C ALA A 128 7.99 8.03 -1.31
N LEU A 129 9.21 7.75 -1.81
CA LEU A 129 10.17 8.76 -2.24
C LEU A 129 9.67 9.61 -3.40
N ASN A 130 8.93 9.03 -4.36
CA ASN A 130 8.32 9.78 -5.44
C ASN A 130 7.17 10.68 -4.98
N ASN A 131 6.36 10.22 -4.01
CA ASN A 131 5.21 10.94 -3.47
C ASN A 131 5.60 12.28 -2.81
N ILE A 132 6.78 12.31 -2.18
CA ILE A 132 7.40 13.50 -1.58
C ILE A 132 8.42 14.18 -2.51
N GLU A 133 8.46 13.79 -3.79
CA GLU A 133 9.33 14.33 -4.85
C GLU A 133 10.86 14.20 -4.61
N SER A 134 11.29 13.39 -3.62
CA SER A 134 12.69 13.32 -3.15
C SER A 134 13.72 12.97 -4.23
N GLY A 135 14.87 13.65 -4.21
CA GLY A 135 16.03 13.33 -5.07
C GLY A 135 16.58 11.91 -4.89
N TRP A 136 16.31 11.25 -3.76
CA TRP A 136 16.65 9.83 -3.56
C TRP A 136 15.83 8.85 -4.42
N TYR A 137 14.74 9.29 -5.04
CA TYR A 137 13.88 8.44 -5.86
C TYR A 137 14.63 7.73 -7.00
N ILE A 138 15.38 8.46 -7.83
CA ILE A 138 16.08 7.85 -8.98
C ILE A 138 17.16 6.85 -8.53
N PRO A 139 18.05 7.16 -7.56
CA PRO A 139 18.99 6.16 -7.01
C PRO A 139 18.35 4.87 -6.50
N VAL A 140 17.25 4.95 -5.74
CA VAL A 140 16.59 3.74 -5.20
C VAL A 140 15.82 3.00 -6.30
N LEU A 141 15.25 3.71 -7.29
CA LEU A 141 14.64 3.10 -8.47
C LEU A 141 15.68 2.36 -9.33
N SER A 142 16.91 2.88 -9.46
CA SER A 142 18.02 2.18 -10.10
C SER A 142 18.40 0.90 -9.36
N LEU A 143 18.45 0.93 -8.01
CA LEU A 143 18.70 -0.26 -7.20
C LEU A 143 17.60 -1.32 -7.42
N TYR A 144 16.33 -0.92 -7.35
CA TYR A 144 15.17 -1.77 -7.66
C TYR A 144 15.29 -2.41 -9.07
N ASN A 145 15.65 -1.64 -10.10
CA ASN A 145 15.85 -2.16 -11.46
C ASN A 145 16.94 -3.24 -11.51
N VAL A 146 18.07 -3.02 -10.82
CA VAL A 146 19.16 -4.01 -10.72
C VAL A 146 18.71 -5.26 -9.95
N THR A 147 17.94 -5.12 -8.86
CA THR A 147 17.40 -6.26 -8.10
C THR A 147 16.43 -7.10 -8.95
N ILE A 148 15.57 -6.48 -9.77
CA ILE A 148 14.69 -7.19 -10.71
C ILE A 148 15.50 -7.88 -11.81
N LEU A 149 16.53 -7.23 -12.37
CA LEU A 149 17.39 -7.86 -13.38
C LEU A 149 18.12 -9.10 -12.82
N VAL A 150 18.70 -9.00 -11.62
CA VAL A 150 19.31 -10.15 -10.93
C VAL A 150 18.28 -11.25 -10.68
N SER A 151 17.07 -10.89 -10.22
CA SER A 151 15.99 -11.86 -9.97
C SER A 151 15.61 -12.65 -11.23
N LEU A 152 15.47 -11.97 -12.38
CA LEU A 152 15.10 -12.61 -13.64
C LEU A 152 16.27 -13.41 -14.27
N LEU A 153 17.52 -12.98 -14.07
CA LEU A 153 18.69 -13.79 -14.44
C LEU A 153 18.76 -15.08 -13.60
N CYS A 154 18.52 -14.99 -12.29
CA CYS A 154 18.44 -16.16 -11.41
C CYS A 154 17.30 -17.12 -11.80
N LEU A 155 16.13 -16.61 -12.19
CA LEU A 155 15.04 -17.44 -12.73
C LEU A 155 15.44 -18.15 -14.02
N SER A 156 16.10 -17.43 -14.95
CA SER A 156 16.60 -17.99 -16.21
C SER A 156 17.64 -19.10 -16.00
N ILE A 157 18.56 -18.91 -15.03
CA ILE A 157 19.55 -19.92 -14.64
C ILE A 157 18.86 -21.16 -14.04
N PHE A 158 17.82 -20.98 -13.23
CA PHE A 158 17.04 -22.10 -12.70
C PHE A 158 16.33 -22.88 -13.83
N ASP A 159 15.54 -22.19 -14.65
CA ASP A 159 14.78 -22.75 -15.79
C ASP A 159 15.69 -23.53 -16.76
N ALA A 160 16.84 -22.97 -17.14
CA ALA A 160 17.82 -23.62 -18.00
C ALA A 160 18.59 -24.80 -17.36
N SER A 161 18.52 -24.94 -16.03
CA SER A 161 19.17 -26.03 -15.28
C SER A 161 18.23 -27.15 -14.84
N PHE A 162 16.91 -26.99 -15.07
CA PHE A 162 15.91 -27.92 -14.58
C PHE A 162 15.65 -29.03 -15.64
N PRO A 163 15.71 -30.31 -15.27
CA PRO A 163 15.78 -31.40 -16.27
C PRO A 163 14.43 -31.81 -16.88
N GLU A 164 13.30 -31.36 -16.34
CA GLU A 164 11.97 -31.92 -16.60
C GLU A 164 10.87 -30.85 -16.74
N SER A 165 9.91 -31.05 -17.65
CA SER A 165 8.80 -30.09 -17.86
C SER A 165 7.62 -30.35 -16.90
N TRP A 166 7.76 -29.93 -15.64
CA TRP A 166 6.75 -30.18 -14.59
C TRP A 166 5.47 -29.35 -14.70
N TYR A 167 5.52 -28.21 -15.40
CA TYR A 167 4.36 -27.34 -15.62
C TYR A 167 4.47 -26.61 -16.97
N ALA A 168 4.26 -27.38 -18.05
CA ALA A 168 4.27 -26.88 -19.42
C ALA A 168 3.26 -25.73 -19.62
N HIS A 169 3.59 -24.80 -20.53
CA HIS A 169 2.74 -23.66 -20.92
C HIS A 169 2.32 -22.69 -19.79
N ASN A 170 2.98 -22.73 -18.63
CA ASN A 170 2.70 -21.78 -17.54
C ASN A 170 2.97 -20.32 -17.95
N ILE A 171 2.16 -19.39 -17.42
CA ILE A 171 2.18 -17.97 -17.80
C ILE A 171 3.32 -17.16 -17.13
N TYR A 172 4.02 -17.73 -16.14
CA TYR A 172 5.04 -17.00 -15.36
C TYR A 172 6.26 -16.60 -16.20
N ARG A 173 6.70 -17.44 -17.14
CA ARG A 173 7.79 -17.10 -18.07
C ARG A 173 7.41 -15.97 -19.04
N PRO A 174 6.24 -15.98 -19.72
CA PRO A 174 5.70 -14.81 -20.42
C PRO A 174 5.63 -13.53 -19.55
N MET A 175 5.09 -13.64 -18.32
CA MET A 175 5.04 -12.49 -17.40
C MET A 175 6.43 -11.97 -17.03
N SER A 176 7.43 -12.83 -16.90
CA SER A 176 8.82 -12.43 -16.58
C SER A 176 9.42 -11.50 -17.64
N TYR A 177 9.14 -11.75 -18.93
CA TYR A 177 9.55 -10.83 -20.00
C TYR A 177 8.77 -9.51 -19.98
N ILE A 178 7.47 -9.55 -19.66
CA ILE A 178 6.64 -8.33 -19.49
C ILE A 178 7.19 -7.49 -18.33
N LEU A 179 7.49 -8.09 -17.18
CA LEU A 179 8.06 -7.42 -16.01
C LEU A 179 9.37 -6.69 -16.35
N LEU A 180 10.27 -7.34 -17.11
CA LEU A 180 11.51 -6.74 -17.57
C LEU A 180 11.25 -5.50 -18.44
N ILE A 181 10.42 -5.64 -19.48
CA ILE A 181 10.14 -4.55 -20.44
C ILE A 181 9.45 -3.38 -19.73
N VAL A 182 8.41 -3.65 -18.93
CA VAL A 182 7.63 -2.63 -18.24
C VAL A 182 8.47 -1.91 -17.17
N THR A 183 9.38 -2.63 -16.49
CA THR A 183 10.34 -2.04 -15.53
C THR A 183 11.32 -1.09 -16.22
N LEU A 184 11.90 -1.50 -17.36
CA LEU A 184 12.80 -0.64 -18.15
C LEU A 184 12.07 0.60 -18.71
N VAL A 185 10.84 0.42 -19.22
CA VAL A 185 10.01 1.53 -19.72
C VAL A 185 9.60 2.49 -18.60
N HIS A 186 9.25 2.00 -17.41
CA HIS A 186 9.00 2.84 -16.23
C HIS A 186 10.25 3.63 -15.83
N PHE A 187 11.42 3.00 -15.80
CA PHE A 187 12.70 3.63 -15.45
C PHE A 187 13.10 4.75 -16.43
N VAL A 188 13.05 4.48 -17.74
CA VAL A 188 13.33 5.49 -18.78
C VAL A 188 12.34 6.65 -18.68
N SER A 189 11.05 6.36 -18.50
CA SER A 189 10.01 7.39 -18.31
C SER A 189 10.26 8.23 -17.05
N ALA A 190 10.66 7.61 -15.94
CA ALA A 190 10.98 8.28 -14.69
C ALA A 190 12.13 9.28 -14.82
N ILE A 191 13.21 8.88 -15.52
CA ILE A 191 14.36 9.75 -15.79
C ILE A 191 13.93 10.93 -16.66
N ILE A 192 13.21 10.70 -17.76
CA ILE A 192 12.80 11.76 -18.69
C ILE A 192 11.84 12.75 -18.01
N VAL A 193 10.89 12.27 -17.20
CA VAL A 193 9.97 13.13 -16.43
C VAL A 193 10.70 13.96 -15.37
N LYS A 194 11.67 13.38 -14.64
CA LYS A 194 12.47 14.15 -13.67
C LYS A 194 13.42 15.14 -14.36
N THR A 195 13.97 14.80 -15.53
CA THR A 195 14.74 15.75 -16.36
C THR A 195 13.87 16.90 -16.84
N SER A 196 12.66 16.62 -17.34
CA SER A 196 11.71 17.66 -17.78
C SER A 196 11.38 18.62 -16.64
N LYS A 197 11.13 18.11 -15.42
CA LYS A 197 10.93 18.97 -14.24
C LYS A 197 12.15 19.82 -13.90
N TRP A 198 13.35 19.24 -13.95
CA TRP A 198 14.60 19.96 -13.67
C TRP A 198 14.87 21.09 -14.69
N ILE A 199 14.56 20.88 -15.97
CA ILE A 199 14.61 21.93 -16.99
C ILE A 199 13.58 23.03 -16.69
N SER A 200 12.32 22.68 -16.38
CA SER A 200 11.28 23.67 -16.09
C SER A 200 11.59 24.54 -14.87
N LEU A 201 12.12 23.94 -13.80
CA LEU A 201 12.56 24.68 -12.60
C LEU A 201 13.69 25.65 -12.96
N ARG A 202 14.77 25.16 -13.61
CA ARG A 202 15.89 26.02 -14.03
C ARG A 202 15.51 27.06 -15.09
N GLY A 203 14.41 26.84 -15.83
CA GLY A 203 13.77 27.82 -16.69
C GLY A 203 13.14 28.95 -15.88
N TYR A 204 12.31 28.60 -14.89
CA TYR A 204 11.67 29.56 -13.98
C TYR A 204 12.70 30.34 -13.14
N ASP A 205 13.72 29.67 -12.59
CA ASP A 205 14.81 30.33 -11.84
C ASP A 205 15.56 31.36 -12.71
N ARG A 206 15.69 31.08 -14.01
CA ARG A 206 16.32 31.98 -14.99
C ARG A 206 15.39 33.10 -15.46
N GLU A 207 14.09 32.85 -15.55
CA GLU A 207 13.06 33.83 -15.94
C GLU A 207 12.85 34.83 -14.80
N LEU A 208 12.67 34.34 -13.56
CA LEU A 208 12.66 35.14 -12.35
C LEU A 208 13.99 35.89 -12.15
N GLY A 209 15.12 35.25 -12.45
CA GLY A 209 16.44 35.90 -12.44
C GLY A 209 16.67 36.91 -13.57
N PHE A 210 15.83 36.90 -14.62
CA PHE A 210 15.85 37.91 -15.68
C PHE A 210 14.97 39.10 -15.27
N GLU A 211 13.74 38.85 -14.78
CA GLU A 211 12.86 39.87 -14.21
C GLU A 211 13.54 40.62 -13.06
N LEU A 212 14.22 39.90 -12.16
CA LEU A 212 14.95 40.52 -11.04
C LEU A 212 16.12 41.38 -11.52
N ASN A 213 16.80 41.00 -12.61
CA ASN A 213 17.89 41.79 -13.17
C ASN A 213 17.39 43.07 -13.87
N ASP A 214 16.35 42.97 -14.72
CA ASP A 214 15.66 44.14 -15.31
C ASP A 214 15.19 45.12 -14.22
N LEU A 215 14.65 44.59 -13.10
CA LEU A 215 14.24 45.38 -11.94
C LEU A 215 15.40 45.96 -11.11
N THR A 216 16.64 45.48 -11.27
CA THR A 216 17.82 46.06 -10.59
C THR A 216 18.53 47.14 -11.38
N ASP A 217 18.49 47.11 -12.72
CA ASP A 217 19.06 48.18 -13.55
C ASP A 217 18.24 49.50 -13.42
N GLU A 218 16.91 49.42 -13.21
CA GLU A 218 16.08 50.59 -12.84
C GLU A 218 15.90 50.79 -11.31
N GLY A 219 16.93 50.47 -10.52
CA GLY A 219 17.23 51.20 -9.28
C GLY A 219 16.72 50.62 -7.95
N ARG A 220 17.67 50.11 -7.17
CA ARG A 220 17.65 49.90 -5.71
C ARG A 220 16.27 49.67 -5.05
N PHE A 221 15.92 48.40 -4.83
CA PHE A 221 14.97 48.03 -3.77
C PHE A 221 15.56 46.94 -2.86
N THR A 222 15.43 47.12 -1.55
CA THR A 222 15.78 46.11 -0.53
C THR A 222 14.59 45.15 -0.34
N PRO A 223 14.79 43.82 -0.30
CA PRO A 223 13.69 42.87 -0.15
C PRO A 223 13.02 43.01 1.22
N LEU A 224 11.75 43.42 1.21
CA LEU A 224 10.92 43.44 2.42
C LEU A 224 10.56 42.01 2.85
N GLN A 225 10.81 41.69 4.12
CA GLN A 225 10.22 40.51 4.73
C GLN A 225 8.69 40.68 4.76
N ALA A 226 7.96 39.69 4.24
CA ALA A 226 6.51 39.64 4.37
C ALA A 226 6.14 39.24 5.82
N SER A 227 6.10 40.23 6.72
CA SER A 227 5.40 40.08 8.00
C SER A 227 3.90 39.92 7.74
N GLU A 228 3.26 39.11 8.56
CA GLU A 228 1.81 39.21 8.77
C GLU A 228 1.51 40.64 9.29
N ASP A 229 0.49 41.30 8.73
CA ASP A 229 -0.72 41.58 9.51
C ASP A 229 -1.89 42.13 8.66
N GLY A 230 -3.11 41.95 9.16
CA GLY A 230 -4.36 42.29 8.47
C GLY A 230 -5.44 42.92 9.34
N ALA A 231 -5.07 43.48 10.49
CA ALA A 231 -5.99 44.10 11.45
C ALA A 231 -5.93 45.64 11.39
N SER A 232 -7.02 46.27 10.94
CA SER A 232 -7.12 47.73 10.84
C SER A 232 -7.65 48.37 12.12
N SER A 233 -7.04 49.48 12.54
CA SER A 233 -7.60 50.39 13.55
C SER A 233 -7.20 51.83 13.25
N ILE A 234 -8.19 52.73 13.23
CA ILE A 234 -8.03 54.14 12.87
C ILE A 234 -8.01 54.97 14.14
N HIS A 235 -6.99 55.83 14.30
CA HIS A 235 -7.08 56.99 15.19
C HIS A 235 -6.33 58.19 14.62
N GLY A 236 -7.08 59.23 14.24
CA GLY A 236 -6.53 60.55 13.97
C GLY A 236 -6.19 61.29 15.25
N LYS A 237 -5.44 62.40 15.12
CA LYS A 237 -5.23 63.37 16.19
C LYS A 237 -5.54 64.76 15.66
N GLU A 238 -6.49 65.44 16.29
CA GLU A 238 -6.57 66.89 16.23
C GLU A 238 -5.75 67.50 17.39
N GLU A 239 -5.34 68.75 17.24
CA GLU A 239 -4.58 69.50 18.23
C GLU A 239 -5.53 70.26 19.18
N THR A 240 -5.10 70.55 20.42
CA THR A 240 -5.31 71.91 21.00
C THR A 240 -4.47 72.21 22.26
N SER A 241 -3.62 73.23 22.11
CA SER A 241 -3.20 74.27 23.08
C SER A 241 -3.37 74.12 24.63
N ARG A 242 -2.20 74.18 25.29
CA ARG A 242 -1.77 75.16 26.34
C ARG A 242 -2.25 75.07 27.82
N PHE A 243 -1.34 75.60 28.65
CA PHE A 243 -1.48 76.21 30.00
C PHE A 243 -1.49 75.33 31.27
N GLY A 244 -0.60 75.69 32.21
CA GLY A 244 -0.83 75.56 33.66
C GLY A 244 -0.19 74.37 34.39
N GLY A 245 0.77 74.67 35.26
CA GLY A 245 1.06 73.91 36.49
C GLY A 245 1.30 74.92 37.63
N PRO A 246 1.91 74.55 38.77
CA PRO A 246 2.22 73.23 39.31
C PRO A 246 1.62 73.00 40.72
N LEU A 247 1.78 71.78 41.28
CA LEU A 247 1.71 71.32 42.70
C LEU A 247 1.33 69.81 42.68
N GLY A 248 1.76 68.92 43.58
CA GLY A 248 2.77 69.02 44.63
C GLY A 248 2.27 68.63 46.03
N ASP A 249 2.31 67.35 46.40
CA ASP A 249 2.82 66.89 47.71
C ASP A 249 3.09 65.35 47.76
N LYS A 250 3.63 64.86 48.88
CA LYS A 250 4.09 63.49 49.17
C LYS A 250 3.18 62.76 50.17
N ARG A 251 3.08 61.42 50.07
CA ARG A 251 3.18 60.53 51.26
C ARG A 251 3.43 59.07 50.88
N ALA A 252 3.83 58.26 51.87
CA ALA A 252 4.25 56.87 51.70
C ALA A 252 3.91 55.98 52.91
N SER A 253 3.64 54.70 52.63
CA SER A 253 3.58 53.51 53.51
C SER A 253 3.43 52.31 52.56
N TYR A 254 4.28 51.28 52.48
CA TYR A 254 5.07 50.54 53.47
C TYR A 254 4.22 49.61 54.36
N ASP A 255 3.85 48.43 53.82
CA ASP A 255 4.41 47.09 54.12
C ASP A 255 4.52 46.63 55.61
N PRO A 256 4.65 45.32 55.96
CA PRO A 256 4.53 44.08 55.17
C PRO A 256 3.59 43.00 55.75
N ARG A 257 3.40 41.89 54.98
CA ARG A 257 3.64 40.49 55.46
C ARG A 257 3.42 39.42 54.38
N ASP A 258 4.49 38.69 54.07
CA ASP A 258 4.67 37.22 54.04
C ASP A 258 3.53 36.30 53.55
N SER A 259 3.73 35.16 52.88
CA SER A 259 4.86 34.52 52.14
C SER A 259 4.29 33.23 51.50
N VAL A 260 4.91 32.44 50.62
CA VAL A 260 6.25 32.36 49.97
C VAL A 260 5.99 32.08 48.45
N GLY A 261 6.90 31.70 47.53
CA GLY A 261 8.33 31.39 47.56
C GLY A 261 8.74 30.35 46.48
N SER A 262 9.28 30.80 45.34
CA SER A 262 9.96 29.94 44.36
C SER A 262 11.38 29.57 44.85
N PRO A 263 12.06 28.60 44.21
CA PRO A 263 13.10 29.04 43.27
C PRO A 263 13.30 28.17 42.02
N THR A 264 13.65 28.83 40.92
CA THR A 264 14.34 28.22 39.77
C THR A 264 15.82 27.99 40.10
N THR A 265 16.40 26.86 39.69
CA THR A 265 17.83 26.59 39.84
C THR A 265 18.61 26.95 38.56
N THR A 266 19.40 28.02 38.61
CA THR A 266 20.49 28.30 37.67
C THR A 266 21.83 27.84 38.26
N LEU A 267 22.80 27.47 37.43
CA LEU A 267 24.18 27.26 37.89
C LEU A 267 25.20 27.60 36.79
N TYR A 268 25.71 28.83 36.85
CA TYR A 268 26.97 29.26 36.25
C TYR A 268 27.50 30.45 37.08
N ASP A 269 28.80 30.49 37.34
CA ASP A 269 29.43 31.30 38.41
C ASP A 269 30.38 32.38 37.83
N PRO A 270 30.35 33.66 38.26
CA PRO A 270 31.12 34.74 37.61
C PRO A 270 32.09 35.54 38.52
N HIS A 271 33.41 35.40 38.31
CA HIS A 271 34.46 36.32 38.81
C HIS A 271 35.76 36.16 37.99
N ASN A 272 36.62 37.17 37.75
CA ASN A 272 36.48 38.64 37.77
C ASN A 272 37.53 39.27 36.78
N PRO A 273 38.09 40.50 36.90
CA PRO A 273 38.09 41.48 35.81
C PRO A 273 39.45 41.69 35.09
N HIS A 274 39.43 42.45 33.98
CA HIS A 274 40.32 43.62 33.79
C HIS A 274 39.93 44.50 32.59
N ASP A 275 40.49 45.71 32.57
CA ASP A 275 40.38 46.79 31.58
C ASP A 275 41.03 46.38 30.21
N ASP A 276 40.90 47.08 29.08
CA ASP A 276 41.04 48.53 28.87
C ASP A 276 40.45 49.04 27.51
N LEU A 277 40.70 50.30 27.18
CA LEU A 277 40.05 51.14 26.17
C LEU A 277 40.75 51.22 24.79
N ARG A 278 39.95 51.57 23.75
CA ARG A 278 40.34 52.13 22.42
C ARG A 278 41.15 51.17 21.49
N ALA A 279 41.00 51.15 20.17
CA ALA A 279 40.76 52.25 19.23
C ALA A 279 40.35 51.71 17.83
N SER A 280 39.58 52.48 17.07
CA SER A 280 39.48 52.26 15.62
C SER A 280 40.79 52.67 14.92
N ARG A 281 41.20 51.91 13.90
CA ARG A 281 42.11 52.41 12.86
C ARG A 281 41.94 51.66 11.54
N TYR A 282 41.36 52.33 10.55
CA TYR A 282 41.55 51.95 9.14
C TYR A 282 43.04 51.92 8.80
N ARG A 283 43.45 50.95 7.99
CA ARG A 283 44.74 50.98 7.31
C ARG A 283 44.62 50.39 5.90
N ASN A 284 44.60 51.28 4.92
CA ASN A 284 45.07 50.92 3.57
C ASN A 284 46.56 50.61 3.65
N ASP A 285 46.99 49.52 3.01
CA ASP A 285 48.33 49.42 2.43
C ASP A 285 48.23 48.49 1.21
N SER A 286 48.53 49.04 0.04
CA SER A 286 48.52 48.33 -1.24
C SER A 286 49.87 47.67 -1.49
N ASN A 287 49.89 46.42 -1.97
CA ASN A 287 51.04 45.87 -2.67
C ASN A 287 50.60 44.91 -3.77
N SER A 288 51.23 45.04 -4.93
CA SER A 288 51.11 44.13 -6.07
C SER A 288 51.98 42.90 -5.88
N PHE A 289 51.45 41.72 -6.21
CA PHE A 289 52.28 40.54 -6.49
C PHE A 289 51.66 39.73 -7.65
N GLU A 290 52.47 38.87 -8.26
CA GLU A 290 52.24 38.38 -9.62
C GLU A 290 51.26 37.21 -9.72
N LEU A 291 50.63 37.08 -10.89
CA LEU A 291 49.77 35.96 -11.26
C LEU A 291 50.64 34.79 -11.72
N ASP A 292 50.59 33.66 -11.00
CA ASP A 292 51.20 32.40 -11.43
C ASP A 292 50.19 31.24 -11.39
N GLY A 293 50.42 30.20 -12.19
CA GLY A 293 49.37 29.36 -12.80
C GLY A 293 48.71 28.27 -11.95
N GLU A 294 48.94 28.19 -10.63
CA GLU A 294 48.60 27.00 -9.82
C GLU A 294 47.65 27.24 -8.62
N ASP A 295 46.67 28.15 -8.72
CA ASP A 295 45.77 28.45 -7.58
C ASP A 295 44.26 28.18 -7.75
N LEU A 296 43.85 27.49 -8.82
CA LEU A 296 42.43 27.10 -9.01
C LEU A 296 41.94 26.06 -7.98
N ALA A 297 42.85 25.44 -7.21
CA ALA A 297 42.53 24.41 -6.22
C ALA A 297 42.28 24.95 -4.79
N LYS A 298 42.80 26.13 -4.41
CA LYS A 298 42.63 26.67 -3.05
C LYS A 298 41.32 27.43 -2.84
N ASN A 299 40.71 27.96 -3.91
CA ASN A 299 39.48 28.75 -3.81
C ASN A 299 38.30 27.99 -3.15
N PHE A 300 38.24 26.66 -3.31
CA PHE A 300 37.20 25.83 -2.69
C PHE A 300 37.32 25.76 -1.15
N ASP A 301 38.53 25.87 -0.61
CA ASP A 301 38.80 25.91 0.84
C ASP A 301 38.66 27.33 1.42
N LEU A 302 38.70 28.36 0.55
CA LEU A 302 38.47 29.75 0.94
C LEU A 302 36.97 30.09 1.00
N GLU A 303 36.15 29.55 0.09
CA GLU A 303 34.70 29.77 0.05
C GLU A 303 34.00 29.09 1.26
N ASP A 304 34.38 27.86 1.63
CA ASP A 304 33.93 27.20 2.87
C ASP A 304 34.26 28.05 4.13
N ARG A 305 35.47 28.63 4.18
CA ARG A 305 35.92 29.47 5.32
C ARG A 305 35.24 30.83 5.41
N LEU A 306 34.76 31.38 4.29
CA LEU A 306 33.99 32.62 4.29
C LEU A 306 32.54 32.37 4.72
N LEU A 307 31.99 31.19 4.42
CA LEU A 307 30.66 30.77 4.86
C LEU A 307 30.59 30.45 6.37
N ASP A 308 31.68 29.99 6.99
CA ASP A 308 31.80 29.88 8.46
C ASP A 308 31.94 31.24 9.17
N GLY A 309 32.18 32.34 8.43
CA GLY A 309 32.46 33.67 8.98
C GLY A 309 31.23 34.51 9.37
N GLU A 310 30.09 34.28 8.73
CA GLU A 310 28.81 34.95 9.05
C GLU A 310 27.76 33.93 9.51
N GLY A 311 27.08 34.23 10.62
CA GLY A 311 26.32 33.25 11.43
C GLY A 311 25.01 32.69 10.85
N PHE A 312 24.95 32.38 9.55
CA PHE A 312 23.78 31.76 8.92
C PHE A 312 23.91 30.23 8.94
N GLN A 313 23.15 29.54 9.82
CA GLN A 313 23.22 28.08 9.95
C GLN A 313 22.61 27.33 8.75
N LEU A 314 23.36 27.26 7.65
CA LEU A 314 23.12 26.36 6.53
C LEU A 314 23.16 24.90 7.04
N LYS A 315 21.99 24.27 7.18
CA LYS A 315 21.84 22.89 7.66
C LYS A 315 22.73 21.94 6.85
N HIS A 316 23.80 21.47 7.48
CA HIS A 316 24.84 20.62 6.89
C HIS A 316 24.24 19.49 6.03
N GLN A 317 24.35 19.64 4.70
CA GLN A 317 23.92 18.59 3.78
C GLN A 317 24.87 17.40 3.91
N SER A 318 24.33 16.17 3.89
CA SER A 318 25.20 14.99 4.00
C SER A 318 26.10 14.87 2.78
N LYS A 319 27.34 14.41 2.99
CA LYS A 319 28.31 14.12 1.90
C LYS A 319 27.74 13.12 0.86
N THR A 320 26.74 12.33 1.25
CA THR A 320 25.97 11.44 0.35
C THR A 320 24.89 12.15 -0.48
N SER A 321 24.23 13.20 0.05
CA SER A 321 23.30 14.04 -0.74
C SER A 321 24.08 14.82 -1.80
N ILE A 322 25.17 15.49 -1.41
CA ILE A 322 25.99 16.29 -2.34
C ILE A 322 26.45 15.40 -3.52
N LYS A 323 27.02 14.22 -3.27
CA LYS A 323 27.42 13.26 -4.32
C LYS A 323 26.26 12.80 -5.21
N ARG A 324 25.07 12.55 -4.63
CA ARG A 324 23.84 12.24 -5.38
C ARG A 324 23.46 13.39 -6.31
N ASP A 325 23.48 14.61 -5.79
CA ASP A 325 23.00 15.79 -6.50
C ASP A 325 23.96 16.22 -7.60
N THR A 326 25.28 16.12 -7.41
CA THR A 326 26.28 16.25 -8.49
C THR A 326 26.07 15.21 -9.59
N TYR A 327 25.77 13.95 -9.24
CA TYR A 327 25.51 12.89 -10.23
C TYR A 327 24.22 13.14 -11.02
N LEU A 328 23.12 13.50 -10.34
CA LEU A 328 21.84 13.81 -10.98
C LEU A 328 21.93 15.05 -11.86
N ALA A 329 22.62 16.12 -11.41
CA ALA A 329 22.89 17.29 -12.24
C ALA A 329 23.70 16.94 -13.50
N LYS A 330 24.72 16.08 -13.38
CA LYS A 330 25.50 15.59 -14.54
C LYS A 330 24.63 14.76 -15.51
N LEU A 331 23.74 13.91 -15.00
CA LEU A 331 22.80 13.12 -15.81
C LEU A 331 21.79 14.01 -16.56
N PHE A 332 21.13 14.93 -15.85
CA PHE A 332 20.12 15.83 -16.42
C PHE A 332 20.73 16.94 -17.31
N SER A 333 22.05 17.19 -17.20
CA SER A 333 22.80 18.07 -18.11
C SER A 333 23.08 17.45 -19.50
N SER A 334 22.71 16.18 -19.74
CA SER A 334 22.92 15.54 -21.04
C SER A 334 22.04 16.17 -22.14
N PRO A 335 22.61 16.69 -23.24
CA PRO A 335 21.84 17.41 -24.27
C PRO A 335 20.86 16.50 -25.01
N ILE A 336 21.18 15.22 -25.16
CA ILE A 336 20.27 14.20 -25.74
C ILE A 336 19.04 14.03 -24.83
N LEU A 337 19.27 13.89 -23.52
CA LEU A 337 18.21 13.67 -22.55
C LEU A 337 17.29 14.89 -22.41
N GLN A 338 17.87 16.10 -22.44
CA GLN A 338 17.10 17.35 -22.48
C GLN A 338 16.28 17.49 -23.76
N SER A 339 16.88 17.18 -24.92
CA SER A 339 16.18 17.23 -26.22
C SER A 339 14.98 16.29 -26.28
N ILE A 340 15.08 15.11 -25.67
CA ILE A 340 13.96 14.15 -25.55
C ILE A 340 12.93 14.65 -24.52
N ALA A 341 13.38 15.15 -23.37
CA ALA A 341 12.51 15.65 -22.31
C ALA A 341 11.62 16.81 -22.79
N VAL A 342 12.19 17.81 -23.47
CA VAL A 342 11.42 18.95 -24.00
C VAL A 342 10.40 18.50 -25.06
N LYS A 343 10.78 17.60 -25.98
CA LYS A 343 9.91 17.16 -27.09
C LYS A 343 8.82 16.17 -26.69
N PHE A 344 9.05 15.33 -25.67
CA PHE A 344 8.18 14.19 -25.35
C PHE A 344 7.73 14.13 -23.87
N SER A 345 7.92 15.20 -23.09
CA SER A 345 7.53 15.31 -21.67
C SER A 345 6.13 14.76 -21.39
N ALA A 346 5.11 15.19 -22.15
CA ALA A 346 3.72 14.76 -21.97
C ALA A 346 3.52 13.25 -22.17
N PHE A 347 4.18 12.66 -23.17
CA PHE A 347 4.10 11.22 -23.48
C PHE A 347 4.76 10.37 -22.40
N PHE A 348 5.99 10.72 -21.99
CA PHE A 348 6.66 10.02 -20.89
C PHE A 348 5.99 10.26 -19.54
N LEU A 349 5.35 11.42 -19.32
CA LEU A 349 4.53 11.69 -18.13
C LEU A 349 3.25 10.84 -18.11
N PHE A 350 2.64 10.57 -19.26
CA PHE A 350 1.53 9.63 -19.37
C PHE A 350 1.97 8.20 -19.03
N ILE A 351 3.00 7.68 -19.69
CA ILE A 351 3.55 6.34 -19.41
C ILE A 351 3.95 6.22 -17.92
N PHE A 352 4.64 7.23 -17.38
CA PHE A 352 5.04 7.25 -15.98
C PHE A 352 3.83 7.16 -15.04
N LYS A 353 2.75 7.92 -15.28
CA LYS A 353 1.52 7.83 -14.48
C LYS A 353 0.83 6.46 -14.62
N CYS A 354 0.79 5.91 -15.82
CA CYS A 354 0.18 4.61 -16.12
C CYS A 354 0.96 3.42 -15.56
N LEU A 355 2.26 3.54 -15.29
CA LEU A 355 3.07 2.46 -14.72
C LEU A 355 3.36 2.63 -13.22
N ASN A 356 3.60 3.84 -12.73
CA ASN A 356 4.17 4.05 -11.40
C ASN A 356 3.32 3.53 -10.23
N TYR A 357 1.98 3.53 -10.32
CA TYR A 357 1.13 2.89 -9.31
C TYR A 357 0.65 1.49 -9.74
N PRO A 358 0.21 1.27 -11.01
CA PRO A 358 -0.23 -0.07 -11.44
C PRO A 358 0.84 -1.17 -11.40
N MET A 359 2.14 -0.84 -11.44
CA MET A 359 3.21 -1.81 -11.22
C MET A 359 3.11 -2.53 -9.86
N MET A 360 2.58 -1.87 -8.82
CA MET A 360 2.37 -2.50 -7.51
C MET A 360 1.31 -3.61 -7.59
N MET A 361 0.23 -3.38 -8.36
CA MET A 361 -0.78 -4.42 -8.65
C MET A 361 -0.20 -5.51 -9.55
N TYR A 362 0.65 -5.16 -10.52
CA TYR A 362 1.37 -6.15 -11.33
C TYR A 362 2.24 -7.07 -10.46
N PHE A 363 2.95 -6.52 -9.47
CA PHE A 363 3.72 -7.34 -8.51
C PHE A 363 2.83 -8.24 -7.66
N PHE A 364 1.67 -7.78 -7.18
CA PHE A 364 0.73 -8.62 -6.44
C PHE A 364 0.30 -9.85 -7.28
N VAL A 365 -0.07 -9.63 -8.55
CA VAL A 365 -0.42 -10.73 -9.47
C VAL A 365 0.80 -11.60 -9.80
N TYR A 366 1.98 -11.02 -10.06
CA TYR A 366 3.18 -11.77 -10.42
C TYR A 366 3.72 -12.64 -9.27
N LEU A 367 3.77 -12.12 -8.04
CA LEU A 367 4.10 -12.90 -6.84
C LEU A 367 3.14 -14.06 -6.65
N SER A 368 1.82 -13.80 -6.78
CA SER A 368 0.79 -14.83 -6.69
C SER A 368 1.03 -15.92 -7.73
N THR A 369 1.10 -15.57 -9.03
CA THR A 369 1.40 -16.52 -10.11
C THR A 369 2.70 -17.31 -9.87
N GLY A 370 3.74 -16.67 -9.32
CA GLY A 370 4.98 -17.35 -8.94
C GLY A 370 4.79 -18.38 -7.82
N LEU A 371 3.96 -18.10 -6.81
CA LEU A 371 3.58 -19.05 -5.76
C LEU A 371 2.73 -20.21 -6.30
N ALA A 372 1.77 -19.95 -7.20
CA ALA A 372 0.99 -21.01 -7.85
C ALA A 372 1.86 -21.93 -8.71
N VAL A 373 2.67 -21.35 -9.60
CA VAL A 373 3.59 -22.08 -10.47
C VAL A 373 4.60 -22.87 -9.65
N GLY A 374 5.19 -22.23 -8.62
CA GLY A 374 6.16 -22.88 -7.74
C GLY A 374 5.59 -24.08 -6.96
N ASN A 375 4.31 -24.02 -6.58
CA ASN A 375 3.59 -25.12 -5.91
C ASN A 375 2.81 -26.05 -6.86
N LEU A 376 2.94 -25.88 -8.19
CA LEU A 376 2.23 -26.67 -9.22
C LEU A 376 0.68 -26.62 -9.10
N LEU A 377 0.14 -25.52 -8.55
CA LEU A 377 -1.31 -25.29 -8.42
C LEU A 377 -1.94 -24.94 -9.77
N GLY A 378 -3.23 -25.25 -9.93
CA GLY A 378 -3.98 -24.89 -11.14
C GLY A 378 -3.67 -25.78 -12.35
N LYS A 379 -3.38 -27.07 -12.11
CA LYS A 379 -3.29 -28.07 -13.18
C LYS A 379 -4.68 -28.51 -13.64
N GLU A 380 -4.84 -28.66 -14.96
CA GLU A 380 -6.07 -29.14 -15.59
C GLU A 380 -7.32 -28.35 -15.13
N LYS A 381 -8.44 -29.02 -14.86
CA LYS A 381 -9.71 -28.39 -14.44
C LYS A 381 -9.57 -27.58 -13.13
N ARG A 382 -8.59 -27.86 -12.28
CA ARG A 382 -8.38 -27.16 -10.99
C ARG A 382 -7.97 -25.69 -11.18
N ILE A 383 -7.57 -25.27 -12.39
CA ILE A 383 -7.28 -23.86 -12.71
C ILE A 383 -8.49 -22.94 -12.45
N PHE A 384 -9.72 -23.41 -12.69
CA PHE A 384 -10.92 -22.59 -12.47
C PHE A 384 -11.20 -22.35 -10.98
N ASN A 385 -10.99 -23.37 -10.14
CA ASN A 385 -11.06 -23.22 -8.69
C ASN A 385 -9.99 -22.24 -8.17
N LEU A 386 -8.74 -22.42 -8.60
CA LEU A 386 -7.62 -21.54 -8.24
C LEU A 386 -7.92 -20.08 -8.61
N LEU A 387 -8.29 -19.83 -9.88
CA LEU A 387 -8.56 -18.47 -10.36
C LEU A 387 -9.78 -17.83 -9.68
N ALA A 388 -10.84 -18.59 -9.40
CA ALA A 388 -12.01 -18.06 -8.69
C ALA A 388 -11.63 -17.54 -7.30
N HIS A 389 -10.95 -18.35 -6.48
CA HIS A 389 -10.49 -17.96 -5.15
C HIS A 389 -9.46 -16.83 -5.19
N TRP A 390 -8.48 -16.92 -6.09
CA TRP A 390 -7.35 -15.99 -6.10
C TRP A 390 -7.69 -14.62 -6.68
N ILE A 391 -8.55 -14.55 -7.70
CA ILE A 391 -9.02 -13.25 -8.23
C ILE A 391 -10.00 -12.62 -7.23
N LYS A 392 -11.00 -13.38 -6.73
CA LYS A 392 -12.03 -12.83 -5.83
C LYS A 392 -11.40 -12.43 -4.47
N GLY A 393 -10.58 -13.29 -3.86
CA GLY A 393 -9.83 -12.98 -2.63
C GLY A 393 -8.80 -11.86 -2.82
N GLY A 394 -8.07 -11.84 -3.92
CA GLY A 394 -7.07 -10.81 -4.23
C GLY A 394 -7.65 -9.41 -4.44
N VAL A 395 -8.92 -9.30 -4.89
CA VAL A 395 -9.66 -8.02 -4.89
C VAL A 395 -9.90 -7.52 -3.47
N PHE A 396 -10.28 -8.39 -2.52
CA PHE A 396 -10.47 -7.99 -1.12
C PHE A 396 -9.15 -7.59 -0.44
N ILE A 397 -8.04 -8.29 -0.70
CA ILE A 397 -6.71 -7.85 -0.27
C ILE A 397 -6.40 -6.45 -0.82
N SER A 398 -6.61 -6.25 -2.13
CA SER A 398 -6.34 -4.96 -2.79
C SER A 398 -7.18 -3.81 -2.21
N LEU A 399 -8.46 -4.06 -1.90
CA LEU A 399 -9.33 -3.11 -1.20
C LEU A 399 -8.84 -2.84 0.23
N GLY A 400 -8.36 -3.87 0.95
CA GLY A 400 -7.78 -3.76 2.29
C GLY A 400 -6.50 -2.92 2.33
N VAL A 401 -5.59 -3.09 1.37
CA VAL A 401 -4.40 -2.24 1.19
C VAL A 401 -4.83 -0.79 0.93
N VAL A 402 -5.71 -0.55 -0.05
CA VAL A 402 -6.16 0.82 -0.38
C VAL A 402 -6.91 1.46 0.80
N SER A 403 -7.64 0.68 1.58
CA SER A 403 -8.31 1.10 2.83
C SER A 403 -7.29 1.58 3.87
N LEU A 404 -6.24 0.80 4.15
CA LEU A 404 -5.19 1.17 5.09
C LEU A 404 -4.37 2.36 4.60
N ALA A 405 -4.00 2.37 3.31
CA ALA A 405 -3.37 3.51 2.67
C ALA A 405 -4.18 4.81 2.86
N ARG A 406 -5.51 4.78 2.63
CA ARG A 406 -6.42 5.94 2.85
C ARG A 406 -6.37 6.43 4.29
N TYR A 407 -6.42 5.53 5.27
CA TYR A 407 -6.25 5.87 6.69
C TYR A 407 -4.89 6.54 6.95
N CYS A 408 -3.82 6.02 6.34
CA CYS A 408 -2.46 6.58 6.39
C CYS A 408 -2.24 7.85 5.54
N GLY A 409 -3.30 8.47 5.00
CA GLY A 409 -3.21 9.75 4.26
C GLY A 409 -3.04 9.62 2.73
N PHE A 410 -3.10 8.41 2.18
CA PHE A 410 -3.04 8.21 0.73
C PHE A 410 -4.22 8.88 0.02
N GLY A 411 -3.92 9.63 -1.05
CA GLY A 411 -4.93 10.33 -1.81
C GLY A 411 -5.52 11.58 -1.14
N ALA A 412 -4.93 12.09 -0.06
CA ALA A 412 -5.39 13.32 0.62
C ALA A 412 -5.54 14.53 -0.33
N LYS A 413 -4.66 14.66 -1.33
CA LYS A 413 -4.74 15.66 -2.43
C LYS A 413 -5.98 15.51 -3.35
N ARG A 414 -6.83 14.50 -3.10
CA ARG A 414 -8.10 14.22 -3.79
C ARG A 414 -9.24 13.94 -2.80
N GLY A 415 -9.10 14.30 -1.53
CA GLY A 415 -10.09 13.98 -0.48
C GLY A 415 -10.19 12.49 -0.10
N PHE A 416 -9.49 11.57 -0.78
CA PHE A 416 -9.68 10.12 -0.60
C PHE A 416 -9.20 9.61 0.77
N ALA A 417 -8.36 10.38 1.47
CA ALA A 417 -7.93 10.10 2.84
C ALA A 417 -8.98 10.53 3.89
N TRP A 418 -10.27 10.38 3.56
CA TRP A 418 -11.42 10.76 4.37
C TRP A 418 -11.51 12.27 4.67
N ASN A 419 -10.80 13.12 3.91
CA ASN A 419 -10.55 14.53 4.24
C ASN A 419 -11.34 15.51 3.36
N LYS A 420 -11.76 16.64 3.95
CA LYS A 420 -12.46 17.71 3.24
C LYS A 420 -11.57 18.31 2.15
N ILE A 421 -12.14 18.53 0.97
CA ILE A 421 -11.44 19.17 -0.17
C ILE A 421 -12.34 20.22 -0.82
N VAL A 422 -11.72 21.33 -1.21
CA VAL A 422 -12.32 22.45 -1.96
C VAL A 422 -11.43 22.71 -3.18
N ILE A 423 -12.02 22.79 -4.37
CA ILE A 423 -11.33 23.10 -5.63
C ILE A 423 -11.90 24.42 -6.12
N PHE A 424 -11.04 25.43 -6.26
CA PHE A 424 -11.43 26.78 -6.68
C PHE A 424 -11.41 26.93 -8.20
N LYS A 425 -12.26 27.82 -8.76
CA LYS A 425 -12.37 28.03 -10.21
C LYS A 425 -11.08 28.53 -10.86
N ASN A 426 -10.24 29.28 -10.14
CA ASN A 426 -8.93 29.75 -10.62
C ASN A 426 -7.86 28.64 -10.67
N GLN A 427 -8.09 27.49 -10.04
CA GLN A 427 -7.21 26.31 -10.08
C GLN A 427 -7.58 25.33 -11.20
N VAL A 428 -8.59 25.66 -12.01
CA VAL A 428 -9.19 24.79 -13.02
C VAL A 428 -8.93 25.34 -14.42
N ASP A 429 -8.31 24.54 -15.28
CA ASP A 429 -8.28 24.81 -16.71
C ASP A 429 -9.70 24.72 -17.28
N SER A 430 -10.23 25.88 -17.69
CA SER A 430 -11.57 26.05 -18.26
C SER A 430 -11.74 25.38 -19.63
N ASN A 431 -10.66 24.96 -20.30
CA ASN A 431 -10.73 24.19 -21.54
C ASN A 431 -10.90 22.68 -21.27
N SER A 432 -10.31 22.16 -20.19
CA SER A 432 -10.30 20.75 -19.84
C SER A 432 -11.70 20.11 -19.74
N LEU A 433 -11.93 19.08 -20.58
CA LEU A 433 -13.15 18.28 -20.54
C LEU A 433 -13.34 17.52 -19.22
N TRP A 434 -12.25 17.17 -18.52
CA TRP A 434 -12.35 16.42 -17.26
C TRP A 434 -13.08 17.22 -16.18
N PHE A 435 -12.69 18.48 -15.97
CA PHE A 435 -13.35 19.35 -14.98
C PHE A 435 -14.80 19.66 -15.35
N LYS A 436 -15.14 19.71 -16.65
CA LYS A 436 -16.53 19.89 -17.14
C LYS A 436 -17.43 18.68 -16.89
N LEU A 437 -16.86 17.47 -16.78
CA LEU A 437 -17.60 16.22 -16.54
C LEU A 437 -17.64 15.82 -15.05
N VAL A 438 -16.73 16.32 -14.22
CA VAL A 438 -16.75 16.09 -12.77
C VAL A 438 -17.91 16.87 -12.12
N PRO A 439 -18.82 16.23 -11.37
CA PRO A 439 -19.94 16.91 -10.73
C PRO A 439 -19.46 17.77 -9.55
N ARG A 440 -20.28 18.75 -9.12
CA ARG A 440 -19.91 19.70 -8.05
C ARG A 440 -19.50 19.03 -6.74
N GLY A 441 -20.19 17.97 -6.32
CA GLY A 441 -19.83 17.14 -5.16
C GLY A 441 -18.67 16.17 -5.38
N GLY A 442 -17.96 16.28 -6.49
CA GLY A 442 -16.82 15.44 -6.85
C GLY A 442 -17.14 13.96 -7.03
N ILE A 443 -16.07 13.21 -7.30
CA ILE A 443 -16.06 11.74 -7.40
C ILE A 443 -15.30 11.23 -6.18
N THR A 444 -15.94 10.44 -5.31
CA THR A 444 -15.30 9.86 -4.12
C THR A 444 -14.85 8.42 -4.39
N MET A 445 -14.19 7.79 -3.42
CA MET A 445 -13.81 6.37 -3.53
C MET A 445 -15.03 5.45 -3.64
N GLU A 446 -16.13 5.80 -2.98
CA GLU A 446 -17.36 5.00 -2.95
C GLU A 446 -18.05 4.95 -4.34
N PHE A 447 -17.79 5.94 -5.21
CA PHE A 447 -18.15 5.88 -6.63
C PHE A 447 -17.31 4.87 -7.41
N PHE A 448 -15.99 4.82 -7.17
CA PHE A 448 -15.12 3.83 -7.79
C PHE A 448 -15.44 2.41 -7.31
N GLU A 449 -15.70 2.23 -6.00
CA GLU A 449 -16.15 0.96 -5.43
C GLU A 449 -17.51 0.52 -6.04
N SER A 450 -18.50 1.42 -6.11
CA SER A 450 -19.81 1.13 -6.75
C SER A 450 -19.69 0.79 -8.23
N SER A 451 -18.82 1.51 -8.96
CA SER A 451 -18.59 1.28 -10.39
C SER A 451 -17.89 -0.05 -10.66
N LEU A 452 -16.94 -0.45 -9.81
CA LEU A 452 -16.26 -1.74 -9.87
C LEU A 452 -17.24 -2.89 -9.59
N ILE A 453 -18.12 -2.73 -8.59
CA ILE A 453 -19.17 -3.69 -8.25
C ILE A 453 -20.15 -3.88 -9.42
N ALA A 454 -20.60 -2.79 -10.05
CA ALA A 454 -21.48 -2.87 -11.23
C ALA A 454 -20.79 -3.56 -12.42
N PHE A 455 -19.54 -3.18 -12.73
CA PHE A 455 -18.76 -3.79 -13.81
C PHE A 455 -18.50 -5.29 -13.57
N TYR A 456 -18.14 -5.66 -12.35
CA TYR A 456 -17.94 -7.06 -11.98
C TYR A 456 -19.25 -7.87 -12.05
N GLY A 457 -20.36 -7.36 -11.50
CA GLY A 457 -21.66 -8.02 -11.62
C GLY A 457 -22.07 -8.28 -13.08
N CYS A 458 -22.00 -7.24 -13.92
CA CYS A 458 -22.37 -7.33 -15.34
C CYS A 458 -21.47 -8.26 -16.17
N THR A 459 -20.23 -8.53 -15.74
CA THR A 459 -19.32 -9.45 -16.43
C THR A 459 -19.38 -10.87 -15.87
N ASN A 460 -19.49 -11.03 -14.55
CA ASN A 460 -19.39 -12.32 -13.87
C ASN A 460 -20.57 -13.25 -14.17
N VAL A 461 -21.77 -12.74 -14.47
CA VAL A 461 -22.91 -13.56 -14.95
C VAL A 461 -22.53 -14.45 -16.14
N PHE A 462 -21.67 -13.95 -17.04
CA PHE A 462 -21.21 -14.70 -18.21
C PHE A 462 -20.01 -15.60 -17.91
N LEU A 463 -19.22 -15.31 -16.87
CA LEU A 463 -18.01 -16.06 -16.52
C LEU A 463 -18.32 -17.38 -15.81
N GLU A 464 -19.29 -17.40 -14.88
CA GLU A 464 -19.62 -18.62 -14.12
C GLU A 464 -20.15 -19.75 -15.05
N HIS A 465 -20.85 -19.40 -16.14
CA HIS A 465 -21.31 -20.38 -17.14
C HIS A 465 -20.18 -21.01 -17.97
N LEU A 466 -19.03 -20.33 -18.12
CA LEU A 466 -17.87 -20.86 -18.87
C LEU A 466 -17.10 -21.96 -18.11
N ALA A 467 -17.36 -22.14 -16.82
CA ALA A 467 -16.68 -23.13 -15.99
C ALA A 467 -17.23 -24.56 -16.18
N ASN A 468 -18.46 -24.72 -16.69
CA ASN A 468 -19.12 -26.03 -16.78
C ASN A 468 -18.82 -26.73 -18.12
N PRO A 469 -18.07 -27.85 -18.15
CA PRO A 469 -17.68 -28.52 -19.41
C PRO A 469 -18.84 -29.08 -20.23
N GLY A 470 -20.01 -29.28 -19.61
CA GLY A 470 -21.21 -29.80 -20.29
C GLY A 470 -22.11 -28.73 -20.91
N GLY A 471 -21.85 -27.44 -20.68
CA GLY A 471 -22.71 -26.33 -21.11
C GLY A 471 -24.12 -26.34 -20.50
N LYS A 472 -24.36 -27.21 -19.50
CA LYS A 472 -25.62 -27.29 -18.74
C LYS A 472 -25.50 -26.41 -17.49
N TRP A 473 -26.63 -25.99 -16.96
CA TRP A 473 -26.71 -25.25 -15.71
C TRP A 473 -26.83 -26.23 -14.54
N GLU A 474 -25.83 -26.26 -13.66
CA GLU A 474 -25.92 -26.95 -12.37
C GLU A 474 -26.46 -26.03 -11.27
N ALA A 475 -26.92 -26.63 -10.15
CA ALA A 475 -27.39 -25.87 -9.00
C ALA A 475 -26.32 -24.90 -8.44
N LYS A 476 -25.05 -25.30 -8.50
CA LYS A 476 -23.88 -24.48 -8.15
C LYS A 476 -23.76 -23.25 -9.06
N ASP A 477 -23.97 -23.41 -10.37
CA ASP A 477 -23.86 -22.32 -11.35
C ASP A 477 -24.99 -21.29 -11.13
N LEU A 478 -26.20 -21.78 -10.86
CA LEU A 478 -27.37 -20.94 -10.52
C LEU A 478 -27.17 -20.18 -9.20
N GLN A 479 -26.56 -20.81 -8.19
CA GLN A 479 -26.19 -20.13 -6.94
C GLN A 479 -25.19 -18.99 -7.18
N HIS A 480 -24.10 -19.23 -7.91
CA HIS A 480 -23.12 -18.18 -8.22
C HIS A 480 -23.70 -17.05 -9.08
N VAL A 481 -24.55 -17.35 -10.06
CA VAL A 481 -25.23 -16.33 -10.86
C VAL A 481 -26.23 -15.51 -10.04
N SER A 482 -26.89 -16.09 -9.02
CA SER A 482 -27.75 -15.33 -8.10
C SER A 482 -26.98 -14.24 -7.33
N ILE A 483 -25.73 -14.53 -6.93
CA ILE A 483 -24.82 -13.57 -6.31
C ILE A 483 -24.39 -12.51 -7.33
N ALA A 484 -24.12 -12.89 -8.59
CA ALA A 484 -23.78 -11.92 -9.64
C ALA A 484 -24.93 -10.93 -9.92
N PHE A 485 -26.20 -11.37 -9.87
CA PHE A 485 -27.37 -10.47 -9.93
C PHE A 485 -27.43 -9.48 -8.76
N MET A 486 -27.07 -9.89 -7.54
CA MET A 486 -26.96 -8.98 -6.39
C MET A 486 -25.91 -7.88 -6.64
N TYR A 487 -24.76 -8.24 -7.22
CA TYR A 487 -23.71 -7.27 -7.58
C TYR A 487 -24.18 -6.27 -8.65
N ILE A 488 -24.91 -6.72 -9.68
CA ILE A 488 -25.52 -5.83 -10.69
C ILE A 488 -26.45 -4.81 -10.00
N GLY A 489 -27.39 -5.30 -9.19
CA GLY A 489 -28.36 -4.45 -8.49
C GLY A 489 -27.70 -3.44 -7.55
N CYS A 490 -26.83 -3.90 -6.66
CA CYS A 490 -26.16 -3.05 -5.68
C CYS A 490 -25.18 -2.07 -6.33
N GLY A 491 -24.47 -2.47 -7.39
CA GLY A 491 -23.57 -1.60 -8.14
C GLY A 491 -24.30 -0.44 -8.80
N PHE A 492 -25.38 -0.71 -9.56
CA PHE A 492 -26.18 0.35 -10.16
C PHE A 492 -26.87 1.24 -9.12
N CYS A 493 -27.38 0.68 -8.02
CA CYS A 493 -27.93 1.47 -6.92
C CYS A 493 -26.87 2.37 -6.27
N GLY A 494 -25.63 1.88 -6.11
CA GLY A 494 -24.50 2.67 -5.61
C GLY A 494 -24.12 3.84 -6.54
N ILE A 495 -24.06 3.62 -7.85
CA ILE A 495 -23.81 4.69 -8.85
C ILE A 495 -24.93 5.74 -8.80
N LEU A 496 -26.19 5.32 -8.72
CA LEU A 496 -27.35 6.24 -8.62
C LEU A 496 -27.35 7.01 -7.29
N ALA A 497 -26.99 6.35 -6.18
CA ALA A 497 -26.82 6.99 -4.88
C ALA A 497 -25.72 8.06 -4.93
N GLU A 498 -24.58 7.80 -5.57
CA GLU A 498 -23.51 8.78 -5.74
C GLU A 498 -23.92 10.03 -6.52
N ILE A 499 -24.69 9.85 -7.60
CA ILE A 499 -25.20 10.96 -8.40
C ILE A 499 -26.13 11.86 -7.55
N LYS A 500 -26.98 11.26 -6.72
CA LYS A 500 -27.86 11.99 -5.78
C LYS A 500 -27.09 12.62 -4.61
N LEU A 501 -26.14 11.91 -4.02
CA LEU A 501 -25.32 12.38 -2.90
C LEU A 501 -24.30 13.47 -3.30
N SER A 502 -24.02 13.66 -4.59
CA SER A 502 -23.15 14.74 -5.06
C SER A 502 -23.62 16.14 -4.62
N GLU A 503 -24.93 16.40 -4.67
CA GLU A 503 -25.47 17.68 -4.18
C GLU A 503 -25.33 17.80 -2.65
N TRP A 504 -25.60 16.71 -1.91
CA TRP A 504 -25.40 16.67 -0.46
C TRP A 504 -23.95 16.94 -0.08
N ARG A 505 -22.96 16.33 -0.77
CA ARG A 505 -21.53 16.53 -0.50
C ARG A 505 -21.09 17.97 -0.71
N TYR A 506 -21.55 18.60 -1.78
CA TYR A 506 -21.27 20.01 -2.07
C TYR A 506 -21.88 20.93 -1.01
N ASN A 507 -23.16 20.75 -0.69
CA ASN A 507 -23.86 21.53 0.33
C ASN A 507 -23.32 21.27 1.75
N HIS A 508 -22.77 20.08 2.03
CA HIS A 508 -22.08 19.77 3.28
C HIS A 508 -20.79 20.57 3.42
N VAL A 509 -20.00 20.73 2.35
CA VAL A 509 -18.81 21.59 2.38
C VAL A 509 -19.18 23.05 2.59
N LEU A 510 -20.16 23.58 1.85
CA LEU A 510 -20.60 24.98 2.00
C LEU A 510 -21.02 25.33 3.44
N LYS A 511 -21.64 24.40 4.18
CA LYS A 511 -22.01 24.58 5.59
C LYS A 511 -20.82 24.58 6.57
N HIS A 512 -19.67 24.06 6.16
CA HIS A 512 -18.46 23.90 6.97
C HIS A 512 -17.25 24.63 6.36
N THR A 513 -17.49 25.68 5.57
CA THR A 513 -16.47 26.59 5.03
C THR A 513 -17.04 28.00 4.90
N ASN A 514 -16.38 29.01 5.48
CA ASN A 514 -16.73 30.42 5.29
C ASN A 514 -16.21 30.95 3.94
N ILE A 515 -16.59 30.27 2.85
CA ILE A 515 -16.13 30.52 1.48
C ILE A 515 -17.36 30.77 0.60
N GLU A 516 -17.33 31.82 -0.22
CA GLU A 516 -18.43 32.12 -1.13
C GLU A 516 -18.66 30.98 -2.15
N PRO A 517 -19.92 30.53 -2.36
CA PRO A 517 -20.23 29.53 -3.38
C PRO A 517 -19.81 29.95 -4.80
N GLY A 518 -19.64 31.25 -5.04
CA GLY A 518 -19.24 31.81 -6.33
C GLY A 518 -17.83 31.42 -6.79
N VAL A 519 -16.88 31.20 -5.87
CA VAL A 519 -15.47 30.91 -6.22
C VAL A 519 -15.16 29.40 -6.31
N ILE A 520 -16.03 28.55 -5.77
CA ILE A 520 -15.83 27.10 -5.72
C ILE A 520 -16.25 26.46 -7.05
N HIS A 521 -15.40 25.57 -7.58
CA HIS A 521 -15.72 24.70 -8.72
C HIS A 521 -16.33 23.37 -8.24
N SER A 522 -15.68 22.73 -7.26
CA SER A 522 -16.13 21.46 -6.66
C SER A 522 -15.68 21.35 -5.20
N GLY A 523 -16.42 20.61 -4.38
CA GLY A 523 -16.04 20.33 -3.00
C GLY A 523 -16.82 19.16 -2.40
N TYR A 524 -16.16 18.39 -1.53
CA TYR A 524 -16.74 17.25 -0.81
C TYR A 524 -16.02 16.98 0.53
N PRO A 525 -16.68 16.36 1.53
CA PRO A 525 -16.10 16.08 2.84
C PRO A 525 -15.11 14.89 2.87
N GLY A 526 -14.63 14.43 1.71
CA GLY A 526 -13.71 13.28 1.59
C GLY A 526 -14.37 11.89 1.63
N TYR A 527 -15.69 11.83 1.81
CA TYR A 527 -16.47 10.59 1.79
C TYR A 527 -17.85 10.82 1.17
N SER A 528 -18.54 9.73 0.86
CA SER A 528 -19.95 9.69 0.53
C SER A 528 -20.67 8.72 1.48
N PRO A 529 -21.83 9.07 2.08
CA PRO A 529 -22.59 8.17 2.97
C PRO A 529 -23.40 7.15 2.15
N ASN A 530 -22.73 6.46 1.23
CA ASN A 530 -23.29 5.49 0.30
C ASN A 530 -23.08 4.07 0.86
N PRO A 531 -24.13 3.36 1.29
CA PRO A 531 -23.98 2.06 1.91
C PRO A 531 -23.70 0.94 0.90
N PHE A 532 -23.99 1.12 -0.41
CA PHE A 532 -24.02 0.00 -1.36
C PHE A 532 -22.70 -0.76 -1.53
N PRO A 533 -21.50 -0.12 -1.53
CA PRO A 533 -20.24 -0.85 -1.50
C PRO A 533 -20.11 -1.80 -0.31
N ALA A 534 -20.30 -1.28 0.91
CA ALA A 534 -20.22 -2.09 2.14
C ALA A 534 -21.34 -3.15 2.19
N PHE A 535 -22.57 -2.79 1.81
CA PHE A 535 -23.71 -3.70 1.77
C PHE A 535 -23.48 -4.89 0.82
N THR A 536 -22.88 -4.66 -0.35
CA THR A 536 -22.55 -5.74 -1.30
C THR A 536 -21.57 -6.73 -0.69
N ILE A 537 -20.49 -6.23 -0.08
CA ILE A 537 -19.45 -7.08 0.52
C ILE A 537 -19.98 -7.79 1.78
N PHE A 538 -20.83 -7.12 2.57
CA PHE A 538 -21.51 -7.70 3.72
C PHE A 538 -22.32 -8.95 3.33
N TRP A 539 -23.22 -8.81 2.35
CA TRP A 539 -24.04 -9.94 1.88
C TRP A 539 -23.23 -11.01 1.16
N THR A 540 -22.16 -10.64 0.46
CA THR A 540 -21.23 -11.61 -0.13
C THR A 540 -20.61 -12.50 0.95
N GLY A 541 -20.16 -11.91 2.06
CA GLY A 541 -19.63 -12.66 3.20
C GLY A 541 -20.65 -13.60 3.84
N ILE A 542 -21.87 -13.12 4.09
CA ILE A 542 -22.96 -13.94 4.66
C ILE A 542 -23.35 -15.09 3.72
N LEU A 543 -23.64 -14.81 2.46
CA LEU A 543 -24.07 -15.83 1.49
C LEU A 543 -22.98 -16.89 1.26
N MET A 544 -21.70 -16.49 1.18
CA MET A 544 -20.60 -17.44 0.98
C MET A 544 -20.25 -18.24 2.25
N SER A 545 -20.43 -17.68 3.45
CA SER A 545 -20.33 -18.46 4.70
C SER A 545 -21.39 -19.56 4.83
N GLN A 546 -22.49 -19.46 4.07
CA GLN A 546 -23.55 -20.48 4.00
C GLN A 546 -23.39 -21.43 2.79
N HIS A 547 -22.38 -21.21 1.92
CA HIS A 547 -22.15 -22.05 0.75
C HIS A 547 -21.46 -23.36 1.16
N ALA A 548 -22.20 -24.48 1.08
CA ALA A 548 -21.68 -25.81 1.34
C ALA A 548 -20.49 -26.16 0.41
N GLN A 549 -19.47 -26.82 0.96
CA GLN A 549 -18.26 -27.21 0.22
C GLN A 549 -18.09 -28.73 0.20
N ALA A 550 -17.17 -29.22 -0.64
CA ALA A 550 -16.90 -30.65 -0.79
C ALA A 550 -16.38 -31.31 0.50
N SER A 551 -15.62 -30.58 1.32
CA SER A 551 -15.20 -31.03 2.65
C SER A 551 -15.70 -30.10 3.77
N ALA A 552 -15.84 -30.64 4.98
CA ALA A 552 -16.20 -29.86 6.16
C ALA A 552 -15.08 -28.89 6.60
N THR A 553 -13.81 -29.22 6.30
CA THR A 553 -12.65 -28.33 6.45
C THR A 553 -12.81 -27.09 5.56
N SER A 554 -13.08 -27.29 4.27
CA SER A 554 -13.34 -26.19 3.32
C SER A 554 -14.56 -25.35 3.73
N THR A 555 -15.63 -26.00 4.21
CA THR A 555 -16.83 -25.31 4.72
C THR A 555 -16.50 -24.41 5.91
N THR A 556 -15.67 -24.88 6.85
CA THR A 556 -15.23 -24.08 8.02
C THR A 556 -14.39 -22.87 7.59
N ILE A 557 -13.49 -23.04 6.62
CA ILE A 557 -12.67 -21.94 6.07
C ILE A 557 -13.55 -20.91 5.35
N HIS A 558 -14.60 -21.35 4.64
CA HIS A 558 -15.59 -20.46 4.03
C HIS A 558 -16.40 -19.65 5.06
N VAL A 559 -16.76 -20.25 6.20
CA VAL A 559 -17.35 -19.52 7.33
C VAL A 559 -16.38 -18.48 7.87
N GLN A 560 -15.09 -18.81 8.03
CA GLN A 560 -14.07 -17.87 8.53
C GLN A 560 -13.92 -16.63 7.64
N TRP A 561 -13.67 -16.80 6.33
CA TRP A 561 -13.43 -15.66 5.45
C TRP A 561 -14.72 -14.88 5.16
N GLY A 562 -15.86 -15.56 4.99
CA GLY A 562 -17.16 -14.91 4.81
C GLY A 562 -17.51 -14.01 6.00
N SER A 563 -17.33 -14.52 7.22
CA SER A 563 -17.53 -13.74 8.45
C SER A 563 -16.64 -12.49 8.51
N LEU A 564 -15.35 -12.62 8.17
CA LEU A 564 -14.42 -11.48 8.17
C LEU A 564 -14.85 -10.37 7.20
N LEU A 565 -15.25 -10.70 5.96
CA LEU A 565 -15.72 -9.70 5.00
C LEU A 565 -17.01 -9.00 5.48
N SER A 566 -17.92 -9.74 6.13
CA SER A 566 -19.12 -9.17 6.74
C SER A 566 -18.80 -8.23 7.90
N TYR A 567 -17.90 -8.61 8.82
CA TYR A 567 -17.46 -7.75 9.92
C TYR A 567 -16.78 -6.46 9.43
N GLY A 568 -15.85 -6.56 8.46
CA GLY A 568 -15.19 -5.38 7.88
C GLY A 568 -16.17 -4.42 7.23
N SER A 569 -17.19 -4.94 6.54
CA SER A 569 -18.26 -4.14 5.93
C SER A 569 -19.13 -3.42 6.97
N PHE A 570 -19.40 -4.07 8.10
CA PHE A 570 -20.12 -3.48 9.23
C PHE A 570 -19.30 -2.32 9.85
N PHE A 571 -17.99 -2.49 10.05
CA PHE A 571 -17.11 -1.41 10.52
C PHE A 571 -16.99 -0.24 9.52
N ARG A 572 -17.00 -0.49 8.19
CA ARG A 572 -17.10 0.57 7.17
C ARG A 572 -18.39 1.39 7.29
N ILE A 573 -19.51 0.78 7.65
CA ILE A 573 -20.76 1.53 7.93
C ILE A 573 -20.60 2.40 9.19
N PHE A 574 -19.95 1.90 10.25
CA PHE A 574 -19.60 2.72 11.41
C PHE A 574 -18.62 3.86 11.06
N THR A 575 -17.68 3.68 10.13
CA THR A 575 -16.83 4.76 9.59
C THR A 575 -17.70 5.90 9.02
N PHE A 576 -18.73 5.58 8.23
CA PHE A 576 -19.65 6.60 7.69
C PHE A 576 -20.48 7.29 8.79
N ILE A 577 -21.01 6.53 9.76
CA ILE A 577 -21.78 7.09 10.88
C ILE A 577 -20.92 8.05 11.71
N LEU A 578 -19.69 7.66 12.05
CA LEU A 578 -18.74 8.48 12.81
C LEU A 578 -18.39 9.78 12.07
N LEU A 579 -18.13 9.71 10.77
CA LEU A 579 -17.82 10.90 9.94
C LEU A 579 -19.04 11.81 9.68
N MET A 580 -20.27 11.32 9.88
CA MET A 580 -21.49 12.15 9.86
C MET A 580 -21.78 12.79 11.23
N LEU A 581 -21.48 12.10 12.33
CA LEU A 581 -21.64 12.61 13.70
C LEU A 581 -20.54 13.61 14.09
N VAL A 582 -19.31 13.40 13.62
CA VAL A 582 -18.15 14.27 13.86
C VAL A 582 -17.50 14.62 12.51
N PRO A 583 -18.06 15.59 11.74
CA PRO A 583 -17.51 15.97 10.45
C PRO A 583 -16.13 16.64 10.60
N ASN A 584 -15.20 16.29 9.72
CA ASN A 584 -13.86 16.88 9.72
C ASN A 584 -13.89 18.35 9.28
N GLN A 585 -13.43 19.23 10.17
CA GLN A 585 -13.35 20.67 9.93
C GLN A 585 -12.08 21.10 9.21
N ASN A 586 -11.01 20.29 9.27
CA ASN A 586 -9.71 20.56 8.65
C ASN A 586 -9.65 19.99 7.22
N LEU A 587 -8.54 20.24 6.52
CA LEU A 587 -8.24 19.64 5.21
C LEU A 587 -7.40 18.35 5.32
N ASP A 588 -6.97 17.99 6.52
CA ASP A 588 -6.10 16.85 6.84
C ASP A 588 -6.84 15.50 6.92
N PRO A 589 -6.14 14.36 6.78
CA PRO A 589 -6.72 13.01 6.92
C PRO A 589 -7.47 12.77 8.23
N SER A 590 -8.75 12.38 8.15
CA SER A 590 -9.64 12.22 9.32
C SER A 590 -9.33 11.00 10.21
N ARG A 591 -8.51 10.05 9.72
CA ARG A 591 -8.04 8.85 10.45
C ARG A 591 -9.12 8.14 11.31
N PRO A 592 -10.28 7.75 10.75
CA PRO A 592 -11.32 7.05 11.51
C PRO A 592 -10.84 5.67 11.95
N PHE A 593 -10.82 5.41 13.27
CA PHE A 593 -10.22 4.18 13.84
C PHE A 593 -10.91 2.89 13.36
N THR A 594 -12.22 2.93 13.10
CA THR A 594 -13.00 1.80 12.57
C THR A 594 -12.46 1.30 11.24
N GLU A 595 -11.81 2.17 10.46
CA GLU A 595 -11.25 1.81 9.16
C GLU A 595 -9.98 0.96 9.27
N LEU A 596 -9.27 0.98 10.40
CA LEU A 596 -8.22 -0.02 10.67
C LEU A 596 -8.83 -1.43 10.76
N ILE A 597 -10.00 -1.56 11.40
CA ILE A 597 -10.72 -2.83 11.53
C ILE A 597 -11.29 -3.25 10.17
N THR A 598 -11.88 -2.33 9.40
CA THR A 598 -12.25 -2.55 7.99
C THR A 598 -11.07 -3.12 7.20
N SER A 599 -9.90 -2.47 7.28
CA SER A 599 -8.69 -2.85 6.54
C SER A 599 -8.20 -4.25 6.93
N PHE A 600 -8.10 -4.53 8.24
CA PHE A 600 -7.72 -5.85 8.76
C PHE A 600 -8.67 -6.95 8.27
N CYS A 601 -9.99 -6.72 8.39
CA CYS A 601 -11.01 -7.68 7.96
C CYS A 601 -10.98 -7.95 6.45
N MET A 602 -10.75 -6.93 5.61
CA MET A 602 -10.65 -7.12 4.16
C MET A 602 -9.35 -7.81 3.74
N LEU A 603 -8.22 -7.48 4.39
CA LEU A 603 -6.94 -8.16 4.17
C LEU A 603 -6.99 -9.64 4.60
N CYS A 604 -7.48 -9.92 5.82
CA CYS A 604 -7.52 -11.27 6.36
C CYS A 604 -8.62 -12.13 5.71
N GLY A 605 -9.80 -11.55 5.43
CA GLY A 605 -10.85 -12.23 4.67
C GLY A 605 -10.40 -12.53 3.25
N GLY A 606 -9.77 -11.58 2.57
CA GLY A 606 -9.20 -11.78 1.24
C GLY A 606 -8.10 -12.86 1.21
N LEU A 607 -7.22 -12.89 2.20
CA LEU A 607 -6.15 -13.89 2.28
C LEU A 607 -6.67 -15.31 2.54
N VAL A 608 -7.54 -15.49 3.54
CA VAL A 608 -8.14 -16.81 3.85
C VAL A 608 -9.03 -17.30 2.69
N PHE A 609 -9.63 -16.38 1.92
CA PHE A 609 -10.35 -16.71 0.68
C PHE A 609 -9.40 -17.11 -0.47
N MET A 610 -8.21 -16.51 -0.59
CA MET A 610 -7.16 -17.01 -1.51
C MET A 610 -6.62 -18.38 -1.07
N GLU A 611 -6.59 -18.65 0.23
CA GLU A 611 -6.14 -19.92 0.81
C GLU A 611 -7.13 -21.06 0.55
N SER A 612 -8.45 -20.81 0.56
CA SER A 612 -9.52 -21.82 0.54
C SER A 612 -9.74 -22.60 -0.78
N THR A 613 -8.71 -22.72 -1.62
CA THR A 613 -8.73 -23.54 -2.85
C THR A 613 -8.68 -25.04 -2.55
N ASP A 614 -9.28 -25.86 -3.41
CA ASP A 614 -9.38 -27.32 -3.23
C ASP A 614 -8.00 -27.96 -2.95
N GLN A 615 -6.99 -27.60 -3.74
CA GLN A 615 -5.63 -28.15 -3.60
C GLN A 615 -4.93 -27.80 -2.29
N VAL A 616 -5.29 -26.66 -1.67
CA VAL A 616 -4.73 -26.25 -0.37
C VAL A 616 -5.49 -26.90 0.77
N VAL A 617 -6.82 -27.05 0.67
CA VAL A 617 -7.60 -27.82 1.65
C VAL A 617 -7.15 -29.29 1.65
N GLU A 618 -6.98 -29.90 0.48
CA GLU A 618 -6.41 -31.25 0.36
C GLU A 618 -5.01 -31.34 1.00
N ALA A 619 -4.18 -30.32 0.81
CA ALA A 619 -2.84 -30.27 1.41
C ALA A 619 -2.87 -30.07 2.94
N MET A 620 -3.93 -29.50 3.51
CA MET A 620 -4.16 -29.43 4.95
C MET A 620 -4.62 -30.78 5.50
N GLU A 621 -5.62 -31.40 4.87
CA GLU A 621 -6.22 -32.67 5.29
C GLU A 621 -5.21 -33.83 5.22
N TYR A 622 -4.38 -33.88 4.17
CA TYR A 622 -3.23 -34.80 4.06
C TYR A 622 -2.22 -34.68 5.22
N ARG A 623 -2.18 -33.53 5.90
CA ARG A 623 -1.25 -33.22 7.01
C ARG A 623 -1.94 -33.13 8.38
N GLY A 624 -3.24 -33.40 8.47
CA GLY A 624 -4.03 -33.23 9.70
C GLY A 624 -4.18 -31.79 10.17
N PHE A 625 -3.87 -30.79 9.34
CA PHE A 625 -3.93 -29.38 9.73
C PHE A 625 -5.38 -28.88 9.78
N THR A 626 -5.76 -28.31 10.93
CA THR A 626 -7.10 -27.76 11.14
C THR A 626 -7.24 -26.34 10.57
N PRO A 627 -8.48 -25.89 10.23
CA PRO A 627 -8.76 -24.50 9.85
C PRO A 627 -8.32 -23.44 10.87
N MET A 628 -8.03 -23.82 12.12
CA MET A 628 -7.55 -22.88 13.14
C MET A 628 -6.05 -22.56 12.98
N PHE A 629 -5.25 -23.51 12.47
CA PHE A 629 -3.82 -23.30 12.23
C PHE A 629 -3.58 -22.25 11.15
N THR A 630 -4.22 -22.43 10.00
CA THR A 630 -4.11 -21.51 8.84
C THR A 630 -4.73 -20.14 9.14
N PHE A 631 -5.89 -20.10 9.81
CA PHE A 631 -6.50 -18.85 10.26
C PHE A 631 -5.58 -18.03 11.18
N ASN A 632 -4.94 -18.66 12.18
CA ASN A 632 -3.97 -17.99 13.04
C ASN A 632 -2.76 -17.45 12.26
N LEU A 633 -2.25 -18.21 11.29
CA LEU A 633 -1.13 -17.82 10.45
C LEU A 633 -1.48 -16.63 9.54
N SER A 634 -2.66 -16.66 8.92
CA SER A 634 -3.20 -15.57 8.10
C SER A 634 -3.45 -14.30 8.93
N VAL A 635 -4.03 -14.40 10.12
CA VAL A 635 -4.21 -13.27 11.07
C VAL A 635 -2.87 -12.65 11.46
N GLY A 636 -1.89 -13.48 11.84
CA GLY A 636 -0.55 -13.02 12.24
C GLY A 636 0.22 -12.34 11.11
N PHE A 637 0.17 -12.93 9.91
CA PHE A 637 0.78 -12.34 8.72
C PHE A 637 0.13 -11.00 8.34
N VAL A 638 -1.20 -10.90 8.35
CA VAL A 638 -1.90 -9.64 8.03
C VAL A 638 -1.57 -8.55 9.04
N ALA A 639 -1.49 -8.84 10.34
CA ALA A 639 -1.08 -7.87 11.35
C ALA A 639 0.35 -7.32 11.08
N ILE A 640 1.29 -8.19 10.70
CA ILE A 640 2.66 -7.80 10.33
C ILE A 640 2.67 -6.97 9.03
N PHE A 641 1.88 -7.35 8.04
CA PHE A 641 1.75 -6.64 6.77
C PHE A 641 1.16 -5.23 6.96
N MET A 642 0.12 -5.09 7.77
CA MET A 642 -0.45 -3.78 8.13
C MET A 642 0.58 -2.90 8.85
N ALA A 643 1.35 -3.47 9.78
CA ALA A 643 2.41 -2.74 10.47
C ALA A 643 3.51 -2.26 9.51
N LEU A 644 3.88 -3.06 8.50
CA LEU A 644 4.82 -2.67 7.45
C LEU A 644 4.29 -1.50 6.60
N GLU A 645 3.02 -1.55 6.16
CA GLU A 645 2.40 -0.45 5.41
C GLU A 645 2.34 0.84 6.24
N MET A 646 1.86 0.75 7.48
CA MET A 646 1.81 1.91 8.39
C MET A 646 3.20 2.50 8.64
N ALA A 647 4.22 1.67 8.85
CA ALA A 647 5.60 2.11 9.05
C ALA A 647 6.17 2.82 7.80
N LEU A 648 5.86 2.34 6.59
CA LEU A 648 6.26 2.99 5.33
C LEU A 648 5.64 4.39 5.22
N PHE A 649 4.35 4.53 5.53
CA PHE A 649 3.66 5.83 5.52
C PHE A 649 4.20 6.79 6.58
N MET A 650 4.45 6.31 7.81
CA MET A 650 5.07 7.10 8.89
C MET A 650 6.48 7.58 8.51
N TRP A 651 7.30 6.72 7.92
CA TRP A 651 8.64 7.06 7.43
C TRP A 651 8.58 8.11 6.30
N LYS A 652 7.64 7.96 5.37
CA LYS A 652 7.38 8.91 4.28
C LYS A 652 6.93 10.28 4.80
N ASP A 653 6.02 10.33 5.78
CA ASP A 653 5.58 11.60 6.40
C ASP A 653 6.71 12.27 7.20
N TRP A 654 7.51 11.50 7.94
CA TRP A 654 8.71 11.98 8.64
C TRP A 654 9.78 12.52 7.69
N LEU A 655 10.00 11.87 6.54
CA LEU A 655 10.87 12.37 5.48
C LEU A 655 10.33 13.69 4.89
N LYS A 656 9.02 13.78 4.65
CA LYS A 656 8.39 15.01 4.15
C LYS A 656 8.61 16.16 5.14
N ALA A 657 8.30 15.96 6.43
CA ALA A 657 8.53 16.96 7.46
C ALA A 657 10.01 17.40 7.54
N ARG A 658 10.96 16.48 7.32
CA ARG A 658 12.41 16.80 7.24
C ARG A 658 12.86 17.44 5.92
N MET A 659 12.03 17.45 4.89
CA MET A 659 12.23 18.18 3.64
C MET A 659 11.57 19.55 3.68
N ASP A 660 10.36 19.67 4.22
CA ASP A 660 9.65 20.95 4.41
C ASP A 660 10.36 21.87 5.43
N ASN A 661 11.20 21.31 6.31
CA ASN A 661 12.04 22.04 7.27
C ASN A 661 13.49 22.27 6.75
N ARG A 662 13.68 22.46 5.44
CA ARG A 662 14.97 22.77 4.80
C ARG A 662 14.85 23.93 3.84
#